data_AF-A0A8J2F910-F1
#
_entry.id   AF-A0A8J2F910-F1
#
_cell.length_a   1.000
_cell.length_b   1.000
_cell.length_c   1.000
_cell.angle_alpha   90.00
_cell.angle_beta   90.00
_cell.angle_gamma   90.00
#
_symmetry.space_group_name_H-M   'P 1'
#
loop_
_entity.id
_entity.type
_entity.pdbx_description
1 polymer ?
#
loop_
_entity_poly.entity_id
_entity_poly.type
_entity_poly.pdbx_seq_one_letter_code
_entity_poly.pdbx_strand_id
1 'polypeptide(L)'
;MSVSSSEGFATRYVDRILQDVEDTNGRRVDQIIDDENLEIILDGCPTIQSLEAGDSVIEELLSSSFCPPASLLDERFIDVSEHRVIGWKNVVLLKLLNKKFYPEDDSAWLLALNGGTCDGKLRCPSFWANRRPKNDDDIIDHLHRKCSVKSKVFLRPPKNLDCEVQELIWSTTLAERDEGLLAGPFDLDELPDSVQHVVPRFAIWQKTRYRMIDDARIFNCSAKLDKRVPLPSPLQALAAATVTARLQSCPGLDKKIASCFSFQSRKRKSPVSVPADAFEALAKLLVESSDELENCFSLDDSIEGIVIDVKGAYKTLGILKGHEYANFLVVFDPSRRKYVAFEGKTLLFGNTHSVVCWCRVAFLINAILRRVFRIPSSVFIDDYHAFVKAKLGRPAADRVCRLLDILGWEYKFEKVEVSDSAVLLLGLLFQLRGKPSVVVSPERAQAYASEVRKVILSEKLSPADASRIYGKLSFAFCAVCERMLHPLMKPILSRMFSSTADHSLHRVLKASLSACADLVVSLPARSLVFLPTRYIIYSDASWQRKKGFIAACLIDCWQVNKEKRSLGPIAYWKFPVDQSKIFEDTALYPINFLEGCAAVVAMWVWSDLLAGARVDCFIDNCCAEGLLIRMNSGKSHLACLAFQFWQHCSSFQISPQIFRVPSAVNLADLPTKIGFLYENFKLSFDAKEIKLSESIKERINRLLKLEVEHREILLDRSFASSEV
;
A
#
# COMPACT_ATOMS: atom_id res chain seq x y z
N MET A 1 -45.81 -1.99 -26.20
CA MET A 1 -44.72 -1.04 -25.90
C MET A 1 -43.79 -1.74 -24.93
N SER A 2 -42.58 -2.00 -25.41
CA SER A 2 -41.67 -3.07 -24.98
C SER A 2 -40.90 -2.75 -23.70
N VAL A 3 -40.66 -3.82 -22.96
CA VAL A 3 -39.79 -3.95 -21.79
C VAL A 3 -38.34 -3.87 -22.25
N SER A 4 -37.61 -2.81 -21.86
CA SER A 4 -36.14 -2.73 -22.02
C SER A 4 -35.55 -1.65 -21.11
N SER A 5 -35.12 -2.00 -19.89
CA SER A 5 -34.17 -1.15 -19.14
C SER A 5 -33.53 -1.79 -17.90
N SER A 6 -33.90 -3.00 -17.47
CA SER A 6 -33.31 -3.65 -16.28
C SER A 6 -32.14 -4.61 -16.58
N GLU A 7 -31.85 -4.94 -17.85
CA GLU A 7 -30.71 -5.79 -18.24
C GLU A 7 -29.38 -5.01 -18.30
N GLY A 8 -29.38 -3.68 -18.18
CA GLY A 8 -28.22 -2.85 -18.47
C GLY A 8 -27.13 -2.74 -17.40
N PHE A 9 -27.27 -3.33 -16.20
CA PHE A 9 -26.28 -3.13 -15.13
C PHE A 9 -25.46 -4.39 -14.79
N ALA A 10 -26.08 -5.57 -14.82
CA ALA A 10 -25.39 -6.85 -14.66
C ALA A 10 -24.57 -7.20 -15.91
N THR A 11 -25.16 -7.02 -17.10
CA THR A 11 -24.46 -7.18 -18.37
C THR A 11 -23.34 -6.17 -18.51
N ARG A 12 -23.52 -4.89 -18.11
CA ARG A 12 -22.41 -3.90 -18.12
C ARG A 12 -21.25 -4.18 -17.17
N TYR A 13 -21.47 -4.98 -16.11
CA TYR A 13 -20.40 -5.34 -15.16
C TYR A 13 -19.60 -6.55 -15.67
N VAL A 14 -20.28 -7.53 -16.28
CA VAL A 14 -19.64 -8.64 -16.99
C VAL A 14 -19.00 -8.16 -18.30
N ASP A 15 -19.66 -7.29 -19.06
CA ASP A 15 -19.12 -6.60 -20.24
C ASP A 15 -17.92 -5.73 -19.87
N ARG A 16 -17.85 -5.15 -18.67
CA ARG A 16 -16.63 -4.44 -18.23
C ARG A 16 -15.47 -5.40 -17.99
N ILE A 17 -15.75 -6.56 -17.41
CA ILE A 17 -14.74 -7.60 -17.19
C ILE A 17 -14.29 -8.19 -18.55
N LEU A 18 -15.18 -8.27 -19.55
CA LEU A 18 -14.89 -8.75 -20.90
C LEU A 18 -14.31 -7.67 -21.83
N GLN A 19 -14.57 -6.38 -21.59
CA GLN A 19 -14.00 -5.24 -22.33
C GLN A 19 -12.53 -4.98 -21.98
N ASP A 20 -12.07 -5.46 -20.82
CA ASP A 20 -10.68 -5.34 -20.36
C ASP A 20 -9.81 -6.56 -20.73
N VAL A 21 -10.36 -7.52 -21.48
CA VAL A 21 -9.65 -8.70 -21.99
C VAL A 21 -9.62 -8.62 -23.51
N GLU A 22 -8.48 -8.20 -24.05
CA GLU A 22 -8.16 -8.27 -25.47
C GLU A 22 -7.25 -9.48 -25.72
N ASP A 23 -7.40 -10.14 -26.88
CA ASP A 23 -6.43 -11.13 -27.32
C ASP A 23 -5.07 -10.46 -27.68
N THR A 24 -4.05 -11.27 -27.98
CA THR A 24 -2.72 -10.78 -28.37
C THR A 24 -2.68 -9.92 -29.65
N ASN A 25 -3.80 -9.78 -30.36
CA ASN A 25 -3.97 -8.95 -31.55
C ASN A 25 -4.97 -7.79 -31.36
N GLY A 26 -5.42 -7.51 -30.13
CA GLY A 26 -6.31 -6.38 -29.84
C GLY A 26 -7.77 -6.59 -30.24
N ARG A 27 -8.23 -7.85 -30.39
CA ARG A 27 -9.64 -8.17 -30.68
C ARG A 27 -10.43 -8.43 -29.39
N ARG A 28 -11.68 -7.96 -29.36
CA ARG A 28 -12.58 -8.08 -28.21
C ARG A 28 -13.28 -9.46 -28.18
N VAL A 29 -13.41 -10.01 -26.97
CA VAL A 29 -13.92 -11.37 -26.70
C VAL A 29 -15.40 -11.55 -27.10
N ASP A 30 -16.17 -10.46 -27.22
CA ASP A 30 -17.57 -10.48 -27.67
C ASP A 30 -17.74 -10.86 -29.15
N GLN A 31 -16.66 -10.95 -29.92
CA GLN A 31 -16.66 -11.33 -31.35
C GLN A 31 -16.30 -12.80 -31.61
N ILE A 32 -16.07 -13.63 -30.58
CA ILE A 32 -15.58 -15.02 -30.70
C ILE A 32 -16.62 -16.02 -30.16
N ILE A 33 -17.91 -15.76 -30.40
CA ILE A 33 -18.97 -16.75 -30.14
C ILE A 33 -19.32 -17.38 -31.48
N ASP A 34 -18.60 -18.45 -31.82
CA ASP A 34 -19.08 -19.52 -32.70
C ASP A 34 -18.53 -20.86 -32.19
N ASP A 35 -19.39 -21.88 -32.29
CA ASP A 35 -19.60 -22.99 -31.35
C ASP A 35 -18.57 -24.15 -31.36
N GLU A 36 -17.33 -23.99 -31.81
CA GLU A 36 -16.46 -25.16 -32.11
C GLU A 36 -15.06 -25.25 -31.45
N ASN A 37 -14.62 -24.38 -30.53
CA ASN A 37 -13.27 -24.53 -29.94
C ASN A 37 -13.21 -24.45 -28.41
N LEU A 38 -13.84 -25.43 -27.76
CA LEU A 38 -13.86 -25.61 -26.30
C LEU A 38 -12.61 -26.26 -25.69
N GLU A 39 -11.57 -26.53 -26.47
CA GLU A 39 -10.28 -27.04 -25.97
C GLU A 39 -9.30 -25.94 -25.52
N ILE A 40 -9.63 -24.65 -25.67
CA ILE A 40 -8.68 -23.53 -25.40
C ILE A 40 -8.79 -22.98 -23.95
N ILE A 41 -9.74 -23.43 -23.13
CA ILE A 41 -10.00 -22.88 -21.78
C ILE A 41 -9.19 -23.61 -20.67
N LEU A 42 -7.99 -24.09 -21.00
CA LEU A 42 -6.96 -24.47 -20.02
C LEU A 42 -5.67 -23.63 -20.14
N ASP A 43 -5.59 -22.71 -21.11
CA ASP A 43 -4.44 -21.79 -21.29
C ASP A 43 -4.71 -20.37 -20.73
N GLY A 44 -5.84 -20.14 -20.05
CA GLY A 44 -6.32 -18.81 -19.63
C GLY A 44 -5.93 -18.32 -18.23
N CYS A 45 -4.90 -18.87 -17.61
CA CYS A 45 -4.23 -18.23 -16.47
C CYS A 45 -3.17 -17.26 -17.06
N PRO A 46 -2.85 -16.09 -16.47
CA PRO A 46 -1.77 -15.23 -16.97
C PRO A 46 -0.42 -15.90 -16.72
N THR A 47 -0.15 -16.91 -17.53
CA THR A 47 1.04 -17.72 -17.59
C THR A 47 1.27 -17.94 -19.08
N ILE A 48 2.43 -17.49 -19.54
CA ILE A 48 3.15 -17.94 -20.73
C ILE A 48 3.16 -17.02 -21.97
N GLN A 49 2.11 -16.29 -22.35
CA GLN A 49 2.22 -15.46 -23.57
C GLN A 49 3.06 -14.16 -23.41
N SER A 50 3.32 -13.70 -22.18
CA SER A 50 4.29 -12.63 -21.91
C SER A 50 5.73 -13.14 -21.67
N LEU A 51 6.00 -14.43 -21.90
CA LEU A 51 7.33 -15.04 -21.78
C LEU A 51 8.12 -14.92 -23.08
N GLU A 52 7.49 -15.17 -24.23
CA GLU A 52 8.18 -15.15 -25.55
C GLU A 52 8.57 -13.74 -26.02
N ALA A 53 7.89 -12.70 -25.51
CA ALA A 53 8.23 -11.30 -25.82
C ALA A 53 9.51 -10.80 -25.10
N GLY A 54 10.06 -11.55 -24.14
CA GLY A 54 11.32 -11.22 -23.49
C GLY A 54 12.52 -11.44 -24.42
N ASP A 55 12.52 -12.56 -25.14
CA ASP A 55 13.68 -13.02 -25.92
C ASP A 55 13.82 -12.26 -27.24
N SER A 56 12.71 -12.02 -27.96
CA SER A 56 12.73 -11.26 -29.22
C SER A 56 13.16 -9.80 -29.02
N VAL A 57 12.95 -9.27 -27.82
CA VAL A 57 13.26 -7.89 -27.44
C VAL A 57 14.71 -7.72 -27.02
N ILE A 58 15.29 -8.72 -26.38
CA ILE A 58 16.73 -8.74 -26.07
C ILE A 58 17.51 -8.88 -27.38
N GLU A 59 17.03 -9.71 -28.31
CA GLU A 59 17.56 -9.75 -29.68
C GLU A 59 17.39 -8.40 -30.42
N GLU A 60 16.27 -7.69 -30.25
CA GLU A 60 16.03 -6.35 -30.83
C GLU A 60 16.94 -5.26 -30.20
N LEU A 61 17.16 -5.29 -28.89
CA LEU A 61 18.08 -4.39 -28.18
C LEU A 61 19.55 -4.65 -28.55
N LEU A 62 19.91 -5.90 -28.84
CA LEU A 62 21.25 -6.30 -29.29
C LEU A 62 21.47 -6.11 -30.80
N SER A 63 20.40 -6.06 -31.60
CA SER A 63 20.46 -5.92 -33.07
C SER A 63 20.18 -4.50 -33.59
N SER A 64 19.55 -3.64 -32.78
CA SER A 64 19.22 -2.26 -33.16
C SER A 64 20.47 -1.37 -33.20
N SER A 65 20.98 -1.15 -34.42
CA SER A 65 21.96 -0.11 -34.75
C SER A 65 21.29 1.27 -34.83
N PHE A 66 20.56 1.67 -33.77
CA PHE A 66 19.86 2.95 -33.72
C PHE A 66 20.72 4.00 -33.01
N CYS A 67 21.55 4.68 -33.80
CA CYS A 67 22.04 6.01 -33.44
C CYS A 67 20.91 7.01 -33.73
N PRO A 68 20.31 7.69 -32.74
CA PRO A 68 19.29 8.70 -33.05
C PRO A 68 19.97 9.88 -33.76
N PRO A 69 19.37 10.46 -34.81
CA PRO A 69 19.90 11.65 -35.43
C PRO A 69 19.94 12.78 -34.39
N ALA A 70 21.02 13.57 -34.41
CA ALA A 70 21.24 14.70 -33.50
C ALA A 70 20.07 15.71 -33.47
N SER A 71 19.16 15.68 -34.45
CA SER A 71 17.96 16.50 -34.54
C SER A 71 16.81 16.13 -33.58
N LEU A 72 16.91 15.02 -32.82
CA LEU A 72 15.96 14.72 -31.72
C LEU A 72 16.32 15.45 -30.39
N LEU A 73 17.45 16.16 -30.38
CA LEU A 73 17.93 17.00 -29.27
C LEU A 73 17.58 18.50 -29.46
N ASP A 74 16.62 18.83 -30.33
CA ASP A 74 16.34 20.23 -30.66
C ASP A 74 15.51 21.00 -29.60
N GLU A 75 16.12 22.11 -29.17
CA GLU A 75 15.61 23.40 -28.69
C GLU A 75 14.80 23.53 -27.38
N ARG A 76 14.67 22.50 -26.55
CA ARG A 76 14.13 22.65 -25.17
C ARG A 76 14.92 21.93 -24.08
N PHE A 77 16.16 21.58 -24.35
CA PHE A 77 17.00 20.85 -23.41
C PHE A 77 17.73 21.81 -22.46
N ILE A 78 17.71 21.47 -21.16
CA ILE A 78 18.60 22.06 -20.17
C ILE A 78 20.03 21.78 -20.64
N ASP A 79 20.91 22.78 -20.56
CA ASP A 79 22.33 22.58 -20.80
C ASP A 79 22.84 21.53 -19.81
N VAL A 80 23.09 20.32 -20.31
CA VAL A 80 23.50 19.15 -19.52
C VAL A 80 24.86 19.41 -18.84
N SER A 81 25.63 20.39 -19.34
CA SER A 81 26.91 20.80 -18.75
C SER A 81 26.77 21.62 -17.45
N GLU A 82 25.62 22.27 -17.20
CA GLU A 82 25.42 23.11 -16.01
C GLU A 82 24.83 22.36 -14.80
N HIS A 83 24.24 21.18 -15.00
CA HIS A 83 23.56 20.42 -13.93
C HIS A 83 24.24 19.06 -13.66
N ARG A 84 25.22 19.06 -12.75
CA ARG A 84 25.94 17.84 -12.28
C ARG A 84 25.01 16.67 -11.95
N VAL A 85 23.84 16.94 -11.36
CA VAL A 85 22.87 15.93 -10.90
C VAL A 85 22.13 15.21 -12.03
N ILE A 86 22.05 15.83 -13.22
CA ILE A 86 21.42 15.26 -14.41
C ILE A 86 22.47 14.58 -15.30
N GLY A 87 23.68 15.13 -15.35
CA GLY A 87 24.72 14.75 -16.31
C GLY A 87 25.23 13.30 -16.25
N TRP A 88 25.06 12.58 -15.14
CA TRP A 88 25.51 11.19 -15.00
C TRP A 88 24.42 10.13 -15.19
N LYS A 89 23.16 10.52 -15.41
CA LYS A 89 22.06 9.54 -15.55
C LYS A 89 21.93 9.06 -16.99
N ASN A 90 21.67 7.76 -17.15
CA ASN A 90 21.41 7.17 -18.46
C ASN A 90 19.95 7.39 -18.89
N VAL A 91 19.59 8.66 -19.11
CA VAL A 91 18.22 9.11 -19.43
C VAL A 91 17.69 8.47 -20.72
N VAL A 92 18.53 8.26 -21.73
CA VAL A 92 18.14 7.61 -22.99
C VAL A 92 17.68 6.18 -22.72
N LEU A 93 18.48 5.41 -21.97
CA LEU A 93 18.12 4.05 -21.55
C LEU A 93 16.84 4.07 -20.71
N LEU A 94 16.74 4.99 -19.76
CA LEU A 94 15.56 5.14 -18.91
C LEU A 94 14.29 5.42 -19.73
N LYS A 95 14.35 6.26 -20.76
CA LYS A 95 13.25 6.54 -21.69
C LYS A 95 12.80 5.28 -22.43
N LEU A 96 13.76 4.52 -22.97
CA LEU A 96 13.46 3.27 -23.69
C LEU A 96 12.80 2.24 -22.77
N LEU A 97 13.37 2.04 -21.57
CA LEU A 97 12.82 1.14 -20.57
C LEU A 97 11.45 1.60 -20.06
N ASN A 98 11.23 2.90 -19.87
CA ASN A 98 9.92 3.43 -19.45
C ASN A 98 8.85 3.15 -20.49
N LYS A 99 9.12 3.45 -21.77
CA LYS A 99 8.16 3.23 -22.86
C LYS A 99 7.71 1.76 -22.93
N LYS A 100 8.61 0.82 -22.65
CA LYS A 100 8.35 -0.62 -22.79
C LYS A 100 7.80 -1.27 -21.52
N PHE A 101 8.33 -0.91 -20.36
CA PHE A 101 8.08 -1.63 -19.11
C PHE A 101 7.31 -0.82 -18.08
N TYR A 102 7.02 0.46 -18.31
CA TYR A 102 6.17 1.26 -17.41
C TYR A 102 5.30 2.28 -18.17
N PRO A 103 4.52 1.85 -19.17
CA PRO A 103 3.70 2.75 -19.98
C PRO A 103 2.61 3.47 -19.16
N GLU A 104 2.29 2.96 -17.96
CA GLU A 104 1.28 3.55 -17.07
C GLU A 104 1.66 4.95 -16.58
N ASP A 105 2.96 5.28 -16.61
CA ASP A 105 3.49 6.63 -16.42
C ASP A 105 4.60 6.90 -17.46
N ASP A 106 4.17 7.27 -18.67
CA ASP A 106 4.99 7.57 -19.85
C ASP A 106 6.02 8.72 -19.68
N SER A 107 5.94 9.44 -18.57
CA SER A 107 6.71 10.65 -18.30
C SER A 107 7.54 10.56 -17.01
N ALA A 108 7.61 9.38 -16.37
CA ALA A 108 8.45 9.19 -15.19
C ALA A 108 9.94 9.45 -15.51
N TRP A 109 10.42 9.01 -16.67
CA TRP A 109 11.79 9.27 -17.13
C TRP A 109 12.10 10.77 -17.31
N LEU A 110 11.10 11.61 -17.63
CA LEU A 110 11.30 13.06 -17.78
C LEU A 110 11.69 13.72 -16.46
N LEU A 111 11.34 13.15 -15.31
CA LEU A 111 11.75 13.70 -14.01
C LEU A 111 13.26 13.56 -13.79
N ALA A 112 13.88 12.52 -14.36
CA ALA A 112 15.32 12.35 -14.32
C ALA A 112 16.05 13.36 -15.21
N LEU A 113 15.40 13.85 -16.28
CA LEU A 113 15.96 14.79 -17.25
C LEU A 113 15.67 16.26 -16.91
N ASN A 114 14.40 16.59 -16.68
CA ASN A 114 13.91 17.97 -16.55
C ASN A 114 13.73 18.41 -15.10
N GLY A 115 13.83 17.48 -14.14
CA GLY A 115 13.53 17.76 -12.75
C GLY A 115 12.03 17.76 -12.40
N GLY A 116 11.74 17.99 -11.12
CA GLY A 116 10.38 18.03 -10.57
C GLY A 116 9.88 19.44 -10.32
N THR A 117 8.56 19.62 -10.37
CA THR A 117 7.89 20.84 -9.87
C THR A 117 8.12 21.00 -8.36
N CYS A 118 8.20 22.22 -7.86
CA CYS A 118 8.34 22.48 -6.41
C CYS A 118 7.03 22.94 -5.74
N ASP A 119 6.01 23.31 -6.51
CA ASP A 119 4.75 23.86 -6.02
C ASP A 119 3.61 23.63 -7.02
N GLY A 120 2.36 23.93 -6.61
CA GLY A 120 1.18 23.88 -7.47
C GLY A 120 0.54 22.49 -7.62
N LYS A 121 -0.17 22.25 -8.73
CA LYS A 121 -0.87 20.97 -8.95
C LYS A 121 0.14 19.89 -9.36
N LEU A 122 0.16 18.79 -8.59
CA LEU A 122 1.01 17.63 -8.89
C LEU A 122 0.43 16.80 -10.02
N ARG A 123 1.29 16.40 -10.97
CA ARG A 123 0.94 15.37 -11.95
C ARG A 123 1.03 14.00 -11.30
N CYS A 124 -0.12 13.37 -11.09
CA CYS A 124 -0.22 11.98 -10.65
C CYS A 124 -0.70 11.08 -11.79
N PRO A 125 -0.09 9.90 -11.99
CA PRO A 125 -0.55 8.92 -12.96
C PRO A 125 -2.03 8.57 -12.83
N SER A 126 -2.66 8.22 -13.96
CA SER A 126 -4.10 7.93 -14.04
C SER A 126 -4.52 6.77 -13.12
N PHE A 127 -3.68 5.73 -13.06
CA PHE A 127 -3.93 4.51 -12.29
C PHE A 127 -3.78 4.65 -10.77
N TRP A 128 -3.25 5.78 -10.27
CA TRP A 128 -3.21 6.01 -8.83
C TRP A 128 -4.64 6.21 -8.30
N ALA A 129 -4.93 5.60 -7.14
CA ALA A 129 -6.26 5.68 -6.55
C ALA A 129 -6.64 7.11 -6.19
N ASN A 130 -7.87 7.52 -6.52
CA ASN A 130 -8.38 8.83 -6.15
C ASN A 130 -8.33 9.02 -4.63
N ARG A 131 -7.83 10.17 -4.20
CA ARG A 131 -7.91 10.60 -2.82
C ARG A 131 -9.33 11.06 -2.56
N ARG A 132 -9.89 10.78 -1.38
CA ARG A 132 -11.15 11.42 -0.99
C ARG A 132 -10.95 12.94 -1.03
N PRO A 133 -11.87 13.70 -1.65
CA PRO A 133 -11.79 15.15 -1.61
C PRO A 133 -11.76 15.57 -0.14
N LYS A 134 -10.76 16.38 0.24
CA LYS A 134 -10.89 17.19 1.44
C LYS A 134 -11.90 18.28 1.07
N ASN A 135 -12.84 18.63 1.96
CA ASN A 135 -13.76 19.74 1.70
C ASN A 135 -12.94 20.97 1.28
N ASP A 136 -13.14 21.41 0.03
CA ASP A 136 -12.34 22.47 -0.58
C ASP A 136 -12.57 23.83 0.12
N ASP A 137 -13.75 24.01 0.72
CA ASP A 137 -14.18 25.26 1.37
C ASP A 137 -13.41 25.58 2.65
N ASP A 138 -13.01 24.56 3.44
CA ASP A 138 -12.20 24.78 4.65
C ASP A 138 -10.72 25.03 4.32
N ILE A 139 -10.25 24.55 3.17
CA ILE A 139 -8.83 24.64 2.79
C ILE A 139 -8.52 26.06 2.31
N ILE A 140 -9.32 26.64 1.42
CA ILE A 140 -9.05 27.98 0.89
C ILE A 140 -9.10 29.03 2.01
N ASP A 141 -10.08 28.96 2.90
CA ASP A 141 -10.24 29.90 4.01
C ASP A 141 -9.15 29.71 5.10
N HIS A 142 -8.71 28.47 5.33
CA HIS A 142 -7.60 28.15 6.24
C HIS A 142 -6.22 28.45 5.63
N LEU A 143 -6.08 28.33 4.30
CA LEU A 143 -4.90 28.70 3.53
C LEU A 143 -4.77 30.22 3.45
N HIS A 144 -5.84 30.97 3.20
CA HIS A 144 -5.80 32.44 3.26
C HIS A 144 -5.40 32.93 4.66
N ARG A 145 -5.88 32.29 5.74
CA ARG A 145 -5.47 32.65 7.12
C ARG A 145 -4.02 32.25 7.49
N LYS A 146 -3.44 31.22 6.88
CA LYS A 146 -2.05 30.77 7.16
C LYS A 146 -1.01 31.32 6.20
N CYS A 147 -1.36 31.55 4.94
CA CYS A 147 -0.51 32.11 3.89
C CYS A 147 -0.55 33.64 3.84
N SER A 148 -1.48 34.31 4.54
CA SER A 148 -1.49 35.77 4.69
C SER A 148 -0.37 36.32 5.58
N VAL A 149 0.52 35.47 6.11
CA VAL A 149 1.79 35.94 6.69
C VAL A 149 2.68 36.37 5.53
N LYS A 150 2.53 37.65 5.17
CA LYS A 150 3.33 38.38 4.20
C LYS A 150 4.79 37.90 4.19
N SER A 151 5.27 37.52 3.01
CA SER A 151 6.55 37.91 2.40
C SER A 151 7.60 38.55 3.35
N LYS A 152 8.81 37.98 3.40
CA LYS A 152 10.00 38.47 4.14
C LYS A 152 9.92 38.52 5.68
N VAL A 153 9.02 37.77 6.32
CA VAL A 153 8.74 37.88 7.78
C VAL A 153 9.76 37.15 8.69
N PHE A 154 10.48 37.97 9.46
CA PHE A 154 11.11 37.72 10.77
C PHE A 154 11.75 36.34 10.98
N LEU A 155 12.89 36.12 10.34
CA LEU A 155 13.89 35.17 10.85
C LEU A 155 14.47 35.75 12.14
N ARG A 156 13.76 35.56 13.26
CA ARG A 156 14.31 35.88 14.58
C ARG A 156 15.60 35.06 14.75
N PRO A 157 16.66 35.62 15.37
CA PRO A 157 17.81 34.83 15.76
C PRO A 157 17.31 33.56 16.46
N PRO A 158 17.91 32.39 16.20
CA PRO A 158 17.44 31.13 16.78
C PRO A 158 17.34 31.29 18.29
N LYS A 159 16.12 31.19 18.85
CA LYS A 159 15.92 31.28 20.31
C LYS A 159 16.41 29.97 20.92
N ASN A 160 17.42 30.03 21.79
CA ASN A 160 17.88 28.90 22.60
C ASN A 160 18.24 27.63 21.80
N LEU A 161 19.02 27.76 20.71
CA LEU A 161 19.63 26.59 20.09
C LEU A 161 21.08 26.46 20.55
N ASP A 162 21.37 25.31 21.14
CA ASP A 162 22.71 24.76 21.36
C ASP A 162 23.66 25.12 20.20
N CYS A 163 24.79 25.76 20.51
CA CYS A 163 25.77 26.21 19.52
C CYS A 163 26.24 25.05 18.64
N GLU A 164 26.34 23.84 19.22
CA GLU A 164 26.78 22.64 18.49
C GLU A 164 25.80 22.26 17.36
N VAL A 165 24.50 22.42 17.60
CA VAL A 165 23.48 22.09 16.59
C VAL A 165 23.49 23.11 15.45
N GLN A 166 23.74 24.39 15.75
CA GLN A 166 23.84 25.42 14.72
C GLN A 166 25.07 25.22 13.84
N GLU A 167 26.22 24.92 14.45
CA GLU A 167 27.44 24.56 13.73
C GLU A 167 27.25 23.31 12.87
N LEU A 168 26.51 22.31 13.38
CA LEU A 168 26.17 21.12 12.61
C LEU A 168 25.28 21.42 11.40
N ILE A 169 24.26 22.27 11.55
CA ILE A 169 23.39 22.69 10.43
C ILE A 169 24.22 23.44 9.39
N TRP A 170 25.06 24.36 9.84
CA TRP A 170 25.92 25.18 8.98
C TRP A 170 26.93 24.33 8.20
N SER A 171 27.73 23.52 8.89
CA SER A 171 28.71 22.62 8.28
C SER A 171 28.09 21.61 7.32
N THR A 172 26.93 21.03 7.65
CA THR A 172 26.20 20.13 6.73
C THR A 172 25.72 20.87 5.48
N THR A 173 25.27 22.11 5.62
CA THR A 173 24.83 22.93 4.47
C THR A 173 26.02 23.31 3.57
N LEU A 174 27.18 23.62 4.15
CA LEU A 174 28.39 23.86 3.38
C LEU A 174 28.88 22.59 2.66
N ALA A 175 28.78 21.42 3.29
CA ALA A 175 29.09 20.15 2.63
C ALA A 175 28.17 19.90 1.43
N GLU A 176 26.87 20.15 1.55
CA GLU A 176 25.92 20.04 0.43
C GLU A 176 26.22 21.05 -0.69
N ARG A 177 26.71 22.25 -0.36
CA ARG A 177 27.20 23.23 -1.35
C ARG A 177 28.44 22.69 -2.06
N ASP A 178 29.40 22.15 -1.33
CA ASP A 178 30.66 21.64 -1.89
C ASP A 178 30.42 20.41 -2.79
N GLU A 179 29.37 19.62 -2.49
CA GLU A 179 28.85 18.56 -3.36
C GLU A 179 28.14 19.09 -4.63
N GLY A 180 27.85 20.39 -4.70
CA GLY A 180 27.14 21.04 -5.82
C GLY A 180 25.62 20.91 -5.75
N LEU A 181 25.06 20.48 -4.61
CA LEU A 181 23.61 20.40 -4.41
C LEU A 181 22.99 21.76 -4.09
N LEU A 182 23.79 22.69 -3.58
CA LEU A 182 23.42 24.05 -3.22
C LEU A 182 24.38 25.07 -3.86
N ALA A 183 23.89 26.25 -4.18
CA ALA A 183 24.70 27.41 -4.53
C ALA A 183 24.54 28.52 -3.48
N GLY A 184 25.60 29.31 -3.27
CA GLY A 184 25.67 30.36 -2.25
C GLY A 184 26.88 30.20 -1.32
N PRO A 185 26.88 30.81 -0.13
CA PRO A 185 25.78 31.58 0.47
C PRO A 185 25.53 32.91 -0.24
N PHE A 186 24.26 33.32 -0.31
CA PHE A 186 23.81 34.64 -0.77
C PHE A 186 23.23 35.44 0.39
N ASP A 187 23.40 36.75 0.38
CA ASP A 187 22.68 37.60 1.32
C ASP A 187 21.20 37.68 0.91
N LEU A 188 20.30 37.78 1.89
CA LEU A 188 18.85 37.75 1.63
C LEU A 188 18.38 38.92 0.74
N ASP A 189 19.12 40.03 0.75
CA ASP A 189 18.85 41.21 -0.06
C ASP A 189 19.36 41.07 -1.51
N GLU A 190 20.20 40.07 -1.78
CA GLU A 190 20.72 39.74 -3.12
C GLU A 190 19.84 38.73 -3.87
N LEU A 191 18.79 38.22 -3.22
CA LEU A 191 17.89 37.25 -3.82
C LEU A 191 17.06 37.88 -4.96
N PRO A 192 16.82 37.16 -6.07
CA PRO A 192 16.00 37.65 -7.16
C PRO A 192 14.58 38.02 -6.70
N ASP A 193 13.97 39.03 -7.33
CA ASP A 193 12.60 39.47 -7.01
C ASP A 193 11.53 38.36 -7.18
N SER A 194 11.82 37.35 -8.00
CA SER A 194 10.98 36.15 -8.15
C SER A 194 10.89 35.32 -6.87
N VAL A 195 11.88 35.42 -5.98
CA VAL A 195 11.94 34.68 -4.70
C VAL A 195 11.11 35.41 -3.65
N GLN A 196 9.81 35.14 -3.64
CA GLN A 196 8.89 35.75 -2.66
C GLN A 196 8.93 35.06 -1.28
N HIS A 197 9.38 33.80 -1.26
CA HIS A 197 9.37 32.94 -0.09
C HIS A 197 10.66 32.11 0.00
N VAL A 198 11.11 31.85 1.21
CA VAL A 198 12.30 31.05 1.52
C VAL A 198 11.93 29.87 2.41
N VAL A 199 12.76 28.83 2.40
CA VAL A 199 12.59 27.57 3.13
C VAL A 199 13.58 27.50 4.29
N PRO A 200 13.15 27.73 5.54
CA PRO A 200 14.03 27.60 6.69
C PRO A 200 14.52 26.16 6.87
N ARG A 201 15.82 25.98 7.08
CA ARG A 201 16.39 24.67 7.43
C ARG A 201 16.62 24.57 8.94
N PHE A 202 16.29 23.41 9.50
CA PHE A 202 16.50 23.11 10.90
C PHE A 202 16.85 21.63 11.11
N ALA A 203 17.41 21.31 12.28
CA ALA A 203 17.77 19.94 12.65
C ALA A 203 16.77 19.35 13.66
N ILE A 204 16.44 18.07 13.50
CA ILE A 204 15.67 17.29 14.48
C ILE A 204 16.51 16.09 14.94
N TRP A 205 16.64 15.90 16.26
CA TRP A 205 17.25 14.68 16.81
C TRP A 205 16.36 13.47 16.56
N GLN A 206 16.87 12.48 15.82
CA GLN A 206 16.17 11.24 15.53
C GLN A 206 17.04 10.04 15.88
N LYS A 207 16.70 9.37 16.99
CA LYS A 207 17.37 8.20 17.58
C LYS A 207 18.84 8.44 17.92
N THR A 208 19.69 8.49 16.90
CA THR A 208 21.15 8.46 17.01
C THR A 208 21.81 9.67 16.36
N ARG A 209 21.10 10.42 15.52
CA ARG A 209 21.66 11.58 14.82
C ARG A 209 20.64 12.68 14.58
N TYR A 210 21.14 13.89 14.36
CA TYR A 210 20.36 14.98 13.80
C TYR A 210 20.06 14.72 12.32
N ARG A 211 18.82 15.02 11.91
CA ARG A 211 18.39 15.05 10.51
C ARG A 211 18.09 16.49 10.11
N MET A 212 18.64 16.91 8.97
CA MET A 212 18.31 18.20 8.37
C MET A 212 16.92 18.13 7.73
N ILE A 213 16.07 19.09 8.08
CA ILE A 213 14.71 19.23 7.59
C ILE A 213 14.57 20.62 6.97
N ASP A 214 14.01 20.65 5.76
CA ASP A 214 13.72 21.86 5.02
C ASP A 214 12.23 22.19 5.18
N ASP A 215 11.87 23.30 5.83
CA ASP A 215 10.48 23.64 6.14
C ASP A 215 9.73 24.20 4.93
N ALA A 216 9.35 23.33 4.01
CA ALA A 216 8.63 23.71 2.79
C ALA A 216 7.10 23.83 2.99
N ARG A 217 6.61 24.05 4.23
CA ARG A 217 5.17 24.14 4.52
C ARG A 217 4.42 25.16 3.67
N ILE A 218 5.08 26.26 3.31
CA ILE A 218 4.50 27.32 2.47
C ILE A 218 4.24 26.86 1.04
N PHE A 219 5.09 25.99 0.48
CA PHE A 219 4.89 25.42 -0.86
C PHE A 219 4.00 24.18 -0.82
N ASN A 220 4.09 23.39 0.26
CA ASN A 220 3.23 22.23 0.49
C ASN A 220 1.73 22.60 0.58
N CYS A 221 1.42 23.86 0.84
CA CYS A 221 0.06 24.35 0.91
C CYS A 221 -0.61 24.43 -0.47
N SER A 222 0.18 24.66 -1.53
CA SER A 222 -0.29 24.70 -2.92
C SER A 222 -0.30 23.32 -3.59
N ALA A 223 0.34 22.32 -2.96
CA ALA A 223 0.40 20.94 -3.42
C ALA A 223 -0.99 20.28 -3.48
N LYS A 224 -1.66 20.42 -4.62
CA LYS A 224 -2.96 19.75 -4.87
C LYS A 224 -2.69 18.32 -5.31
N LEU A 225 -2.75 17.40 -4.33
CA LEU A 225 -2.64 15.96 -4.53
C LEU A 225 -4.05 15.32 -4.54
N ASP A 226 -4.58 15.11 -5.75
CA ASP A 226 -5.87 14.47 -6.02
C ASP A 226 -5.83 12.94 -5.93
N LYS A 227 -4.63 12.34 -5.95
CA LYS A 227 -4.43 10.89 -5.92
C LYS A 227 -3.50 10.42 -4.81
N ARG A 228 -3.76 9.24 -4.27
CA ARG A 228 -2.92 8.63 -3.24
C ARG A 228 -1.74 7.91 -3.91
N VAL A 229 -0.51 8.22 -3.46
CA VAL A 229 0.68 7.46 -3.86
C VAL A 229 0.53 6.00 -3.40
N PRO A 230 0.61 5.01 -4.30
CA PRO A 230 0.41 3.59 -3.99
C PRO A 230 1.66 2.98 -3.34
N LEU A 231 1.96 3.38 -2.09
CA LEU A 231 3.05 2.78 -1.33
C LEU A 231 2.67 1.39 -0.79
N PRO A 232 3.62 0.43 -0.76
CA PRO A 232 3.36 -0.91 -0.27
C PRO A 232 3.04 -0.90 1.23
N SER A 233 2.11 -1.78 1.61
CA SER A 233 1.77 -2.05 3.00
C SER A 233 2.57 -3.24 3.54
N PRO A 234 2.74 -3.35 4.88
CA PRO A 234 3.35 -4.53 5.49
C PRO A 234 2.67 -5.84 5.09
N LEU A 235 1.34 -5.81 4.91
CA LEU A 235 0.57 -6.98 4.48
C LEU A 235 0.91 -7.42 3.06
N GLN A 236 1.14 -6.47 2.14
CA GLN A 236 1.56 -6.78 0.77
C GLN A 236 2.98 -7.36 0.74
N ALA A 237 3.89 -6.84 1.56
CA ALA A 237 5.23 -7.40 1.70
C ALA A 237 5.17 -8.83 2.28
N LEU A 238 4.36 -9.05 3.31
CA LEU A 238 4.15 -10.39 3.90
C LEU A 238 3.52 -11.37 2.90
N ALA A 239 2.56 -10.90 2.08
CA ALA A 239 1.96 -11.69 1.02
C ALA A 239 3.00 -12.06 -0.04
N ALA A 240 3.86 -11.14 -0.46
CA ALA A 240 4.96 -11.43 -1.38
C ALA A 240 5.90 -12.50 -0.81
N ALA A 241 6.34 -12.36 0.44
CA ALA A 241 7.16 -13.37 1.11
C ALA A 241 6.47 -14.74 1.19
N THR A 242 5.18 -14.76 1.54
CA THR A 242 4.39 -15.99 1.65
C THR A 242 4.21 -16.68 0.30
N VAL A 243 3.95 -15.91 -0.76
CA VAL A 243 3.84 -16.44 -2.12
C VAL A 243 5.19 -16.99 -2.57
N THR A 244 6.28 -16.24 -2.43
CA THR A 244 7.63 -16.71 -2.79
C THR A 244 8.00 -18.00 -2.06
N ALA A 245 7.69 -18.11 -0.76
CA ALA A 245 7.94 -19.33 0.00
C ALA A 245 7.17 -20.52 -0.59
N ARG A 246 5.91 -20.31 -1.00
CA ARG A 246 5.03 -21.34 -1.57
C ARG A 246 5.23 -21.64 -3.05
N LEU A 247 6.04 -20.87 -3.77
CA LEU A 247 6.35 -21.16 -5.18
C LEU A 247 7.21 -22.44 -5.29
N GLN A 248 6.57 -23.61 -5.23
CA GLN A 248 7.05 -24.91 -5.71
C GLN A 248 5.82 -25.74 -6.19
N SER A 249 5.95 -26.47 -7.31
CA SER A 249 4.97 -27.42 -7.93
C SER A 249 4.16 -26.93 -9.15
N CYS A 250 4.81 -26.48 -10.23
CA CYS A 250 4.21 -26.53 -11.58
C CYS A 250 5.25 -27.02 -12.59
N PRO A 251 5.40 -28.36 -12.80
CA PRO A 251 6.45 -28.98 -13.62
C PRO A 251 6.49 -28.59 -15.11
N GLY A 252 5.65 -27.65 -15.55
CA GLY A 252 5.58 -27.13 -16.92
C GLY A 252 5.97 -25.66 -17.06
N LEU A 253 5.96 -24.87 -15.99
CA LEU A 253 6.41 -23.47 -16.04
C LEU A 253 7.94 -23.42 -16.09
N ASP A 254 8.59 -24.33 -15.37
CA ASP A 254 10.04 -24.41 -15.21
C ASP A 254 10.76 -24.77 -16.54
N LYS A 255 10.18 -25.66 -17.36
CA LYS A 255 10.76 -26.06 -18.67
C LYS A 255 10.53 -25.06 -19.80
N LYS A 256 9.39 -24.36 -19.80
CA LYS A 256 9.10 -23.30 -20.79
C LYS A 256 9.89 -22.02 -20.49
N ILE A 257 10.13 -21.72 -19.21
CA ILE A 257 10.97 -20.60 -18.79
C ILE A 257 12.44 -20.88 -19.16
N ALA A 258 12.97 -22.08 -18.88
CA ALA A 258 14.32 -22.49 -19.30
C ALA A 258 14.50 -22.46 -20.85
N SER A 259 13.51 -22.91 -21.64
CA SER A 259 13.62 -22.87 -23.10
C SER A 259 13.58 -21.47 -23.73
N CYS A 260 13.05 -20.46 -23.01
CA CYS A 260 13.14 -19.05 -23.42
C CYS A 260 14.58 -18.50 -23.26
N PHE A 261 15.36 -19.11 -22.39
CA PHE A 261 16.66 -18.59 -21.94
C PHE A 261 17.87 -19.10 -22.72
N SER A 262 17.70 -19.98 -23.72
CA SER A 262 18.83 -20.50 -24.50
C SER A 262 19.35 -19.46 -25.50
N PHE A 263 20.31 -18.63 -25.09
CA PHE A 263 20.94 -17.65 -25.97
C PHE A 263 22.14 -18.26 -26.73
N GLN A 264 21.98 -18.51 -28.05
CA GLN A 264 23.11 -18.87 -28.90
C GLN A 264 23.92 -17.63 -29.31
N SER A 265 25.06 -17.44 -28.63
CA SER A 265 26.09 -16.44 -28.95
C SER A 265 26.44 -16.37 -30.45
N ARG A 266 26.14 -15.23 -31.09
CA ARG A 266 26.74 -14.84 -32.37
C ARG A 266 27.46 -13.50 -32.23
N LYS A 267 28.79 -13.56 -32.22
CA LYS A 267 29.70 -12.41 -32.25
C LYS A 267 29.46 -11.54 -33.48
N ARG A 268 29.15 -10.26 -33.29
CA ARG A 268 29.36 -9.20 -34.30
C ARG A 268 29.88 -7.91 -33.68
N LYS A 269 30.83 -7.29 -34.38
CA LYS A 269 31.48 -6.01 -34.06
C LYS A 269 30.81 -4.89 -34.86
N SER A 270 30.45 -3.77 -34.22
CA SER A 270 30.37 -2.44 -34.85
C SER A 270 30.14 -1.32 -33.81
N PRO A 271 30.44 -0.04 -34.14
CA PRO A 271 30.87 0.98 -33.18
C PRO A 271 29.91 2.19 -33.00
N VAL A 272 30.11 2.93 -31.89
CA VAL A 272 29.83 4.37 -31.61
C VAL A 272 28.63 4.79 -30.70
N SER A 273 29.04 5.35 -29.54
CA SER A 273 28.57 6.51 -28.71
C SER A 273 27.16 6.63 -28.10
N VAL A 274 26.63 5.55 -27.53
CA VAL A 274 26.26 5.55 -26.09
C VAL A 274 27.52 5.04 -25.36
N PRO A 275 27.77 5.15 -24.04
CA PRO A 275 28.81 4.28 -23.46
C PRO A 275 28.37 2.85 -23.82
N ALA A 276 29.03 2.22 -24.79
CA ALA A 276 28.69 0.89 -25.28
C ALA A 276 28.61 -0.08 -24.10
N ASP A 277 29.45 0.21 -23.11
CA ASP A 277 29.51 -0.34 -21.76
C ASP A 277 28.17 -0.43 -21.02
N ALA A 278 27.24 0.53 -21.14
CA ALA A 278 25.98 0.50 -20.38
C ALA A 278 24.94 -0.46 -20.99
N PHE A 279 24.80 -0.48 -22.32
CA PHE A 279 23.97 -1.46 -23.03
C PHE A 279 24.61 -2.85 -22.99
N GLU A 280 25.94 -2.93 -23.10
CA GLU A 280 26.69 -4.17 -22.95
C GLU A 280 26.62 -4.69 -21.51
N ALA A 281 26.69 -3.83 -20.49
CA ALA A 281 26.51 -4.22 -19.10
C ALA A 281 25.07 -4.67 -18.82
N LEU A 282 24.06 -3.99 -19.37
CA LEU A 282 22.68 -4.44 -19.26
C LEU A 282 22.46 -5.77 -19.97
N ALA A 283 23.01 -5.94 -21.17
CA ALA A 283 22.96 -7.20 -21.92
C ALA A 283 23.68 -8.34 -21.18
N LYS A 284 24.87 -8.09 -20.61
CA LYS A 284 25.58 -9.06 -19.75
C LYS A 284 24.74 -9.41 -18.53
N LEU A 285 24.14 -8.42 -17.87
CA LEU A 285 23.27 -8.63 -16.72
C LEU A 285 22.04 -9.48 -17.06
N LEU A 286 21.51 -9.32 -18.28
CA LEU A 286 20.40 -10.12 -18.80
C LEU A 286 20.82 -11.57 -19.09
N VAL A 287 21.98 -11.78 -19.72
CA VAL A 287 22.53 -13.12 -20.01
C VAL A 287 22.94 -13.86 -18.72
N GLU A 288 23.56 -13.18 -17.76
CA GLU A 288 23.85 -13.77 -16.44
C GLU A 288 22.57 -14.15 -15.69
N SER A 289 21.46 -13.45 -15.95
CA SER A 289 20.18 -13.73 -15.30
C SER A 289 19.50 -15.01 -15.78
N SER A 290 19.75 -15.43 -17.02
CA SER A 290 19.16 -16.61 -17.63
C SER A 290 19.82 -17.91 -17.14
N ASP A 291 21.15 -17.95 -17.06
CA ASP A 291 21.94 -19.16 -16.77
C ASP A 291 21.86 -19.60 -15.29
N GLU A 292 21.68 -18.65 -14.36
CA GLU A 292 21.57 -18.94 -12.92
C GLU A 292 20.16 -19.40 -12.52
N LEU A 293 19.12 -18.96 -13.24
CA LEU A 293 17.73 -19.36 -12.96
C LEU A 293 17.49 -20.84 -13.27
N GLU A 294 18.14 -21.41 -14.29
CA GLU A 294 18.01 -22.84 -14.65
C GLU A 294 18.58 -23.80 -13.58
N ASN A 295 19.56 -23.36 -12.79
CA ASN A 295 20.29 -24.21 -11.85
C ASN A 295 19.75 -24.18 -10.40
N CYS A 296 18.74 -23.36 -10.10
CA CYS A 296 18.31 -23.09 -8.72
C CYS A 296 17.02 -23.83 -8.26
N PHE A 297 16.45 -24.71 -9.07
CA PHE A 297 15.21 -25.43 -8.75
C PHE A 297 15.43 -26.67 -7.87
N SER A 298 16.11 -26.50 -6.72
CA SER A 298 16.14 -27.50 -5.66
C SER A 298 15.11 -27.18 -4.56
N LEU A 299 14.34 -28.21 -4.21
CA LEU A 299 13.21 -28.40 -3.28
C LEU A 299 13.26 -27.77 -1.86
N ASP A 300 13.84 -26.59 -1.65
CA ASP A 300 13.82 -25.94 -0.33
C ASP A 300 12.78 -24.80 -0.25
N ASP A 301 11.95 -24.83 0.80
CA ASP A 301 10.90 -23.81 1.07
C ASP A 301 11.48 -22.50 1.61
N SER A 302 12.80 -22.45 1.81
CA SER A 302 13.53 -21.31 2.32
C SER A 302 13.53 -20.12 1.34
N ILE A 303 13.39 -18.92 1.90
CA ILE A 303 13.43 -17.65 1.17
C ILE A 303 14.45 -16.71 1.80
N GLU A 304 14.98 -15.81 0.98
CA GLU A 304 15.85 -14.73 1.41
C GLU A 304 15.15 -13.39 1.15
N GLY A 305 15.24 -12.49 2.12
CA GLY A 305 14.79 -11.11 2.00
C GLY A 305 15.95 -10.22 1.56
N ILE A 306 15.66 -9.29 0.67
CA ILE A 306 16.62 -8.30 0.15
C ILE A 306 16.11 -6.91 0.53
N VAL A 307 16.98 -6.04 1.03
CA VAL A 307 16.68 -4.63 1.31
C VAL A 307 17.80 -3.74 0.78
N ILE A 308 17.44 -2.72 -0.01
CA ILE A 308 18.39 -1.80 -0.63
C ILE A 308 17.86 -0.36 -0.49
N ASP A 309 18.68 0.52 0.08
CA ASP A 309 18.39 1.94 0.30
C ASP A 309 19.10 2.79 -0.76
N VAL A 310 18.33 3.58 -1.52
CA VAL A 310 18.87 4.55 -2.49
C VAL A 310 19.39 5.80 -1.78
N LYS A 311 20.62 6.20 -2.10
CA LYS A 311 21.27 7.34 -1.47
C LYS A 311 20.67 8.65 -1.97
N GLY A 312 20.15 9.44 -1.03
CA GLY A 312 19.75 10.82 -1.30
C GLY A 312 18.60 10.98 -2.29
N ALA A 313 17.71 9.99 -2.42
CA ALA A 313 16.56 9.93 -3.33
C ALA A 313 16.10 11.28 -3.93
N TYR A 314 15.55 12.20 -3.12
CA TYR A 314 15.05 13.50 -3.60
C TYR A 314 16.14 14.39 -4.19
N LYS A 315 17.32 14.42 -3.56
CA LYS A 315 18.49 15.17 -4.02
C LYS A 315 19.06 14.63 -5.32
N THR A 316 18.66 13.43 -5.75
CA THR A 316 19.06 12.92 -7.07
C THR A 316 18.21 13.53 -8.18
N LEU A 317 17.12 14.24 -7.91
CA LEU A 317 16.28 14.88 -8.93
C LEU A 317 16.51 16.39 -8.93
N GLY A 318 16.70 16.95 -10.13
CA GLY A 318 16.76 18.38 -10.35
C GLY A 318 15.40 19.06 -10.17
N ILE A 319 15.38 20.37 -10.36
CA ILE A 319 14.17 21.20 -10.29
C ILE A 319 13.74 21.54 -11.71
N LEU A 320 12.43 21.54 -11.93
CA LEU A 320 11.88 21.97 -13.21
C LEU A 320 12.17 23.45 -13.45
N LYS A 321 12.67 23.77 -14.65
CA LYS A 321 12.95 25.14 -15.07
C LYS A 321 11.74 26.04 -14.84
N GLY A 322 11.95 27.18 -14.17
CA GLY A 322 10.91 28.12 -13.76
C GLY A 322 10.34 27.88 -12.36
N HIS A 323 10.75 26.82 -11.64
CA HIS A 323 10.37 26.56 -10.24
C HIS A 323 11.49 26.82 -9.23
N GLU A 324 12.64 27.36 -9.66
CA GLU A 324 13.81 27.64 -8.83
C GLU A 324 13.48 28.63 -7.70
N TYR A 325 12.55 29.56 -7.95
CA TYR A 325 12.06 30.53 -6.98
C TYR A 325 11.50 29.91 -5.69
N ALA A 326 11.06 28.65 -5.75
CA ALA A 326 10.49 27.92 -4.62
C ALA A 326 11.53 27.09 -3.84
N ASN A 327 12.81 27.16 -4.22
CA ASN A 327 13.85 26.23 -3.74
C ASN A 327 15.03 26.92 -3.05
N PHE A 328 14.81 28.09 -2.44
CA PHE A 328 15.82 28.81 -1.66
C PHE A 328 15.77 28.41 -0.18
N LEU A 329 16.82 27.75 0.29
CA LEU A 329 17.01 27.40 1.69
C LEU A 329 17.58 28.59 2.46
N VAL A 330 17.18 28.75 3.71
CA VAL A 330 17.77 29.75 4.60
C VAL A 330 18.32 29.12 5.86
N VAL A 331 19.57 29.49 6.17
CA VAL A 331 20.36 28.97 7.28
C VAL A 331 20.98 30.14 8.04
N PHE A 332 21.09 30.00 9.36
CA PHE A 332 21.82 30.97 10.19
C PHE A 332 23.32 30.71 10.07
N ASP A 333 24.09 31.72 9.66
CA ASP A 333 25.55 31.72 9.68
C ASP A 333 26.02 32.08 11.10
N PRO A 334 26.64 31.13 11.85
CA PRO A 334 27.09 31.39 13.22
C PRO A 334 28.19 32.45 13.30
N SER A 335 29.05 32.54 12.28
CA SER A 335 30.19 33.47 12.24
C SER A 335 29.73 34.90 11.96
N ARG A 336 28.86 35.08 10.95
CA ARG A 336 28.32 36.41 10.60
C ARG A 336 27.12 36.82 11.46
N ARG A 337 26.59 35.90 12.28
CA ARG A 337 25.38 36.05 13.11
C ARG A 337 24.18 36.57 12.34
N LYS A 338 24.04 36.15 11.08
CA LYS A 338 22.95 36.55 10.18
C LYS A 338 22.43 35.36 9.41
N TYR A 339 21.17 35.44 8.97
CA TYR A 339 20.63 34.44 8.05
C TYR A 339 21.13 34.70 6.64
N VAL A 340 21.54 33.64 5.97
CA VAL A 340 21.94 33.65 4.55
C VAL A 340 21.15 32.60 3.79
N ALA A 341 21.02 32.80 2.49
CA ALA A 341 20.30 31.90 1.60
C ALA A 341 21.25 31.00 0.81
N PHE A 342 20.73 29.82 0.48
CA PHE A 342 21.33 28.88 -0.46
C PHE A 342 20.28 28.50 -1.50
N GLU A 343 20.63 28.63 -2.77
CA GLU A 343 19.80 28.15 -3.86
C GLU A 343 19.95 26.63 -3.97
N GLY A 344 18.88 25.87 -3.72
CA GLY A 344 18.92 24.43 -3.92
C GLY A 344 18.84 24.08 -5.40
N LYS A 345 19.72 23.20 -5.87
CA LYS A 345 19.75 22.70 -7.27
C LYS A 345 18.94 21.41 -7.47
N THR A 346 18.39 20.87 -6.38
CA THR A 346 17.69 19.59 -6.34
C THR A 346 16.45 19.67 -5.47
N LEU A 347 15.58 18.66 -5.56
CA LEU A 347 14.35 18.62 -4.78
C LEU A 347 14.63 18.50 -3.26
N LEU A 348 14.02 19.38 -2.47
CA LEU A 348 14.23 19.49 -1.02
C LEU A 348 13.49 18.41 -0.22
N PHE A 349 14.03 18.03 0.94
CA PHE A 349 13.52 16.88 1.70
C PHE A 349 12.12 17.10 2.30
N GLY A 350 11.79 18.31 2.74
CA GLY A 350 10.49 18.61 3.34
C GLY A 350 9.38 19.01 2.37
N ASN A 351 9.65 18.98 1.06
CA ASN A 351 8.67 19.32 0.04
C ASN A 351 7.87 18.07 -0.39
N THR A 352 6.55 18.18 -0.38
CA THR A 352 5.60 17.13 -0.77
C THR A 352 5.77 16.75 -2.25
N HIS A 353 6.12 17.72 -3.10
CA HIS A 353 6.39 17.47 -4.50
C HIS A 353 7.60 16.55 -4.69
N SER A 354 8.64 16.68 -3.86
CA SER A 354 9.84 15.83 -3.89
C SER A 354 9.49 14.36 -3.71
N VAL A 355 8.62 14.05 -2.75
CA VAL A 355 8.15 12.69 -2.47
C VAL A 355 7.44 12.10 -3.68
N VAL A 356 6.52 12.86 -4.26
CA VAL A 356 5.69 12.39 -5.38
C VAL A 356 6.52 12.23 -6.65
N CYS A 357 7.40 13.18 -6.97
CA CYS A 357 8.30 13.09 -8.11
C CYS A 357 9.23 11.88 -7.98
N TRP A 358 9.82 11.67 -6.80
CA TRP A 358 10.66 10.51 -6.57
C TRP A 358 9.91 9.19 -6.67
N CYS A 359 8.70 9.09 -6.09
CA CYS A 359 7.92 7.85 -6.16
C CYS A 359 7.64 7.42 -7.60
N ARG A 360 7.40 8.37 -8.52
CA ARG A 360 7.19 8.05 -9.95
C ARG A 360 8.43 7.41 -10.57
N VAL A 361 9.61 7.95 -10.29
CA VAL A 361 10.90 7.38 -10.73
C VAL A 361 11.16 6.02 -10.06
N ALA A 362 10.90 5.92 -8.76
CA ALA A 362 11.08 4.68 -8.02
C ALA A 362 10.17 3.55 -8.55
N PHE A 363 8.94 3.87 -8.93
CA PHE A 363 8.02 2.91 -9.54
C PHE A 363 8.46 2.49 -10.94
N LEU A 364 9.07 3.38 -11.73
CA LEU A 364 9.69 3.02 -13.01
C LEU A 364 10.82 2.01 -12.81
N ILE A 365 11.76 2.29 -11.91
CA ILE A 365 12.87 1.37 -11.59
C ILE A 365 12.31 0.03 -11.08
N ASN A 366 11.31 0.07 -10.18
CA ASN A 366 10.68 -1.14 -9.68
C ASN A 366 9.89 -1.92 -10.75
N ALA A 367 9.35 -1.23 -11.76
CA ALA A 367 8.73 -1.89 -12.91
C ALA A 367 9.76 -2.61 -13.77
N ILE A 368 10.94 -2.00 -13.99
CA ILE A 368 12.07 -2.63 -14.68
C ILE A 368 12.53 -3.88 -13.91
N LEU A 369 12.76 -3.77 -12.60
CA LEU A 369 13.13 -4.92 -11.75
C LEU A 369 12.15 -6.11 -11.87
N ARG A 370 10.85 -5.82 -11.85
CA ARG A 370 9.80 -6.85 -11.95
C ARG A 370 9.63 -7.44 -13.34
N ARG A 371 9.69 -6.61 -14.39
CA ARG A 371 9.32 -7.02 -15.76
C ARG A 371 10.51 -7.53 -16.56
N VAL A 372 11.68 -6.94 -16.33
CA VAL A 372 12.93 -7.30 -16.99
C VAL A 372 13.66 -8.39 -16.21
N PHE A 373 13.96 -8.13 -14.93
CA PHE A 373 14.77 -9.05 -14.12
C PHE A 373 13.97 -10.11 -13.37
N ARG A 374 12.64 -10.06 -13.47
CA ARG A 374 11.70 -10.99 -12.80
C ARG A 374 11.91 -11.08 -11.29
N ILE A 375 12.44 -10.02 -10.68
CA ILE A 375 12.59 -9.92 -9.24
C ILE A 375 11.23 -9.46 -8.68
N PRO A 376 10.61 -10.19 -7.73
CA PRO A 376 9.33 -9.79 -7.12
C PRO A 376 9.55 -8.64 -6.12
N SER A 377 10.08 -7.53 -6.62
CA SER A 377 10.46 -6.37 -5.83
C SER A 377 9.30 -5.41 -5.63
N SER A 378 9.39 -4.67 -4.54
CA SER A 378 8.53 -3.56 -4.20
C SER A 378 9.37 -2.42 -3.66
N VAL A 379 8.82 -1.22 -3.62
CA VAL A 379 9.55 -0.02 -3.21
C VAL A 379 8.70 0.85 -2.31
N PHE A 380 9.28 1.24 -1.17
CA PHE A 380 8.70 2.24 -0.27
C PHE A 380 9.58 3.48 -0.31
N ILE A 381 9.20 4.45 -1.16
CA ILE A 381 9.98 5.67 -1.41
C ILE A 381 11.40 5.33 -1.91
N ASP A 382 12.40 5.29 -1.04
CA ASP A 382 13.81 5.03 -1.32
C ASP A 382 14.27 3.63 -0.91
N ASP A 383 13.42 2.87 -0.20
CA ASP A 383 13.69 1.51 0.26
C ASP A 383 13.12 0.46 -0.72
N TYR A 384 13.99 -0.12 -1.55
CA TYR A 384 13.67 -1.28 -2.36
C TYR A 384 13.76 -2.56 -1.54
N HIS A 385 12.83 -3.48 -1.77
CA HIS A 385 12.84 -4.77 -1.11
C HIS A 385 12.28 -5.87 -1.99
N ALA A 386 12.76 -7.09 -1.79
CA ALA A 386 12.28 -8.27 -2.51
C ALA A 386 12.38 -9.50 -1.61
N PHE A 387 11.57 -10.51 -1.92
CA PHE A 387 11.68 -11.85 -1.33
C PHE A 387 11.91 -12.84 -2.45
N VAL A 388 13.03 -13.55 -2.41
CA VAL A 388 13.43 -14.53 -3.44
C VAL A 388 13.66 -15.89 -2.79
N LYS A 389 13.71 -16.95 -3.59
CA LYS A 389 14.11 -18.28 -3.07
C LYS A 389 15.54 -18.24 -2.54
N ALA A 390 15.83 -19.07 -1.55
CA ALA A 390 17.16 -19.15 -0.97
C ALA A 390 18.23 -19.37 -2.05
N LYS A 391 19.44 -18.86 -1.81
CA LYS A 391 20.58 -18.83 -2.75
C LYS A 391 20.44 -17.81 -3.89
N LEU A 392 19.23 -17.29 -4.18
CA LEU A 392 19.03 -16.21 -5.15
C LEU A 392 19.14 -14.81 -4.53
N GLY A 393 19.16 -14.69 -3.19
CA GLY A 393 19.19 -13.42 -2.48
C GLY A 393 20.36 -12.54 -2.90
N ARG A 394 21.57 -13.08 -2.83
CA ARG A 394 22.78 -12.33 -3.19
C ARG A 394 22.84 -11.98 -4.69
N PRO A 395 22.65 -12.92 -5.62
CA PRO A 395 22.59 -12.60 -7.06
C PRO A 395 21.52 -11.54 -7.39
N ALA A 396 20.32 -11.65 -6.83
CA ALA A 396 19.25 -10.68 -7.07
C ALA A 396 19.59 -9.30 -6.49
N ALA A 397 20.20 -9.23 -5.30
CA ALA A 397 20.65 -7.96 -4.71
C ALA A 397 21.73 -7.30 -5.59
N ASP A 398 22.74 -8.07 -6.02
CA ASP A 398 23.81 -7.56 -6.88
C ASP A 398 23.25 -7.05 -8.24
N ARG A 399 22.19 -7.69 -8.77
CA ARG A 399 21.49 -7.21 -9.99
C ARG A 399 20.76 -5.89 -9.77
N VAL A 400 20.07 -5.73 -8.63
CA VAL A 400 19.42 -4.46 -8.28
C VAL A 400 20.46 -3.35 -8.18
N CYS A 401 21.56 -3.60 -7.46
CA CYS A 401 22.68 -2.67 -7.32
C CYS A 401 23.27 -2.28 -8.68
N ARG A 402 23.59 -3.26 -9.53
CA ARG A 402 24.10 -3.01 -10.88
C ARG A 402 23.13 -2.24 -11.75
N LEU A 403 21.83 -2.51 -11.66
CA LEU A 403 20.82 -1.73 -12.40
C LEU A 403 20.82 -0.27 -11.95
N LEU A 404 20.89 0.00 -10.64
CA LEU A 404 20.97 1.36 -10.12
C LEU A 404 22.23 2.06 -10.63
N ASP A 405 23.39 1.40 -10.59
CA ASP A 405 24.65 1.91 -11.15
C ASP A 405 24.52 2.24 -12.65
N ILE A 406 23.96 1.31 -13.44
CA ILE A 406 23.72 1.51 -14.88
C ILE A 406 22.76 2.68 -15.12
N LEU A 407 21.73 2.88 -14.31
CA LEU A 407 20.80 3.99 -14.50
C LEU A 407 21.34 5.33 -13.98
N GLY A 408 22.40 5.32 -13.18
CA GLY A 408 23.04 6.51 -12.61
C GLY A 408 22.50 6.90 -11.22
N TRP A 409 22.07 5.92 -10.42
CA TRP A 409 21.66 6.11 -9.02
C TRP A 409 22.58 5.38 -8.05
N GLU A 410 23.07 6.13 -7.06
CA GLU A 410 23.85 5.57 -5.96
C GLU A 410 22.95 4.92 -4.90
N TYR A 411 23.44 3.87 -4.26
CA TYR A 411 22.82 3.20 -3.12
C TYR A 411 23.79 3.14 -1.94
N LYS A 412 23.25 2.89 -0.74
CA LYS A 412 24.06 2.73 0.47
C LYS A 412 24.55 1.29 0.59
N PHE A 413 25.77 1.02 0.10
CA PHE A 413 26.35 -0.34 0.08
C PHE A 413 26.34 -1.00 1.48
N GLU A 414 26.64 -0.23 2.53
CA GLU A 414 26.64 -0.69 3.93
C GLU A 414 25.26 -1.09 4.46
N LYS A 415 24.19 -0.71 3.75
CA LYS A 415 22.80 -1.03 4.09
C LYS A 415 22.17 -2.08 3.20
N VAL A 416 22.91 -2.62 2.22
CA VAL A 416 22.43 -3.74 1.42
C VAL A 416 22.33 -4.95 2.34
N GLU A 417 21.10 -5.37 2.63
CA GLU A 417 20.82 -6.49 3.53
C GLU A 417 20.27 -7.65 2.70
N VAL A 418 20.91 -8.82 2.84
CA VAL A 418 20.39 -10.10 2.35
C VAL A 418 20.38 -11.06 3.52
N SER A 419 19.22 -11.62 3.84
CA SER A 419 19.05 -12.45 5.04
C SER A 419 18.03 -13.56 4.80
N ASP A 420 18.35 -14.76 5.25
CA ASP A 420 17.49 -15.94 5.26
C ASP A 420 16.67 -16.06 6.56
N SER A 421 16.99 -15.22 7.56
CA SER A 421 16.47 -15.31 8.92
C SER A 421 15.36 -14.29 9.15
N ALA A 422 15.71 -13.02 9.00
CA ALA A 422 14.78 -11.91 9.11
C ALA A 422 15.34 -10.65 8.45
N VAL A 423 14.44 -9.78 7.97
CA VAL A 423 14.78 -8.46 7.42
C VAL A 423 13.94 -7.35 8.07
N LEU A 424 14.52 -6.17 8.27
CA LEU A 424 13.82 -5.02 8.81
C LEU A 424 13.24 -4.16 7.68
N LEU A 425 11.92 -4.21 7.48
CA LEU A 425 11.22 -3.49 6.42
C LEU A 425 10.11 -2.61 6.97
N LEU A 426 10.02 -1.36 6.52
CA LEU A 426 9.04 -0.37 7.01
C LEU A 426 9.12 -0.17 8.55
N GLY A 427 10.21 -0.62 9.17
CA GLY A 427 10.36 -0.65 10.62
C GLY A 427 9.61 -1.77 11.35
N LEU A 428 9.30 -2.86 10.64
CA LEU A 428 8.78 -4.12 11.15
C LEU A 428 9.80 -5.22 10.84
N LEU A 429 9.87 -6.24 11.68
CA LEU A 429 10.77 -7.37 11.48
C LEU A 429 10.01 -8.48 10.77
N PHE A 430 10.41 -8.80 9.55
CA PHE A 430 9.87 -9.90 8.78
C PHE A 430 10.71 -11.13 9.07
N GLN A 431 10.12 -12.16 9.67
CA GLN A 431 10.78 -13.42 9.96
C GLN A 431 10.55 -14.36 8.76
N LEU A 432 11.64 -14.96 8.27
CA LEU A 432 11.65 -15.70 7.01
C LEU A 432 11.90 -17.20 7.19
N ARG A 433 12.41 -17.63 8.35
CA ARG A 433 12.54 -19.05 8.67
C ARG A 433 11.18 -19.69 8.91
N GLY A 434 10.90 -20.76 8.15
CA GLY A 434 9.62 -21.46 8.20
C GLY A 434 8.51 -20.67 7.52
N LYS A 435 7.36 -20.52 8.17
CA LYS A 435 6.25 -19.75 7.62
C LYS A 435 6.56 -18.24 7.75
N PRO A 436 6.62 -17.48 6.63
CA PRO A 436 6.89 -16.06 6.69
C PRO A 436 5.91 -15.34 7.62
N SER A 437 6.44 -14.48 8.46
CA SER A 437 5.66 -13.74 9.45
C SER A 437 6.20 -12.32 9.64
N VAL A 438 5.39 -11.45 10.24
CA VAL A 438 5.79 -10.08 10.59
C VAL A 438 5.50 -9.82 12.06
N VAL A 439 6.48 -9.21 12.73
CA VAL A 439 6.38 -8.72 14.11
C VAL A 439 6.78 -7.26 14.20
N VAL A 440 6.26 -6.56 15.20
CA VAL A 440 6.85 -5.29 15.62
C VAL A 440 8.20 -5.60 16.25
N SER A 441 9.27 -4.89 15.87
CA SER A 441 10.59 -5.20 16.44
C SER A 441 10.56 -5.05 17.97
N PRO A 442 11.18 -5.96 18.75
CA PRO A 442 11.11 -5.93 20.22
C PRO A 442 11.56 -4.60 20.82
N GLU A 443 12.63 -4.01 20.27
CA GLU A 443 13.13 -2.69 20.65
C GLU A 443 12.07 -1.59 20.47
N ARG A 444 11.35 -1.61 19.35
CA ARG A 444 10.31 -0.63 19.04
C ARG A 444 9.07 -0.83 19.90
N ALA A 445 8.64 -2.07 20.08
CA ALA A 445 7.54 -2.42 20.97
C ALA A 445 7.82 -1.94 22.40
N GLN A 446 9.02 -2.20 22.90
CA GLN A 446 9.44 -1.77 24.24
C GLN A 446 9.55 -0.24 24.34
N ALA A 447 10.03 0.45 23.29
CA ALA A 447 10.06 1.91 23.26
C ALA A 447 8.65 2.51 23.33
N TYR A 448 7.69 1.97 22.56
CA TYR A 448 6.30 2.41 22.58
C TYR A 448 5.64 2.14 23.94
N ALA A 449 5.82 0.94 24.50
CA ALA A 449 5.31 0.60 25.82
C ALA A 449 5.88 1.52 26.92
N SER A 450 7.18 1.80 26.87
CA SER A 450 7.86 2.68 27.84
C SER A 450 7.33 4.11 27.75
N GLU A 451 7.08 4.62 26.55
CA GLU A 451 6.48 5.94 26.34
C GLU A 451 5.05 6.03 26.87
N VAL A 452 4.23 5.01 26.64
CA VAL A 452 2.88 4.93 27.19
C VAL A 452 2.91 4.83 28.73
N ARG A 453 3.82 4.03 29.30
CA ARG A 453 4.00 3.92 30.75
C ARG A 453 4.42 5.25 31.39
N LYS A 454 5.27 6.04 30.74
CA LYS A 454 5.60 7.41 31.20
C LYS A 454 4.36 8.31 31.28
N VAL A 455 3.47 8.23 30.29
CA VAL A 455 2.20 8.97 30.33
C VAL A 455 1.32 8.51 31.48
N ILE A 456 1.19 7.19 31.69
CA ILE A 456 0.41 6.63 32.80
C ILE A 456 0.95 7.11 34.15
N LEU A 457 2.27 7.14 34.33
CA LEU A 457 2.93 7.64 35.54
C LEU A 457 2.72 9.15 35.75
N SER A 458 2.74 9.94 34.68
CA SER A 458 2.49 11.39 34.77
C SER A 458 1.04 11.77 35.01
N GLU A 459 0.11 10.82 34.86
CA GLU A 459 -1.35 10.99 34.89
C GLU A 459 -1.91 12.09 33.98
N LYS A 460 -1.14 12.50 32.96
CA LYS A 460 -1.51 13.55 32.00
C LYS A 460 -1.23 13.11 30.57
N LEU A 461 -2.20 13.34 29.68
CA LEU A 461 -2.06 13.10 28.24
C LEU A 461 -2.60 14.30 27.47
N SER A 462 -1.71 15.10 26.88
CA SER A 462 -2.10 16.21 26.00
C SER A 462 -2.66 15.69 24.66
N PRO A 463 -3.44 16.49 23.92
CA PRO A 463 -3.91 16.12 22.57
C PRO A 463 -2.76 15.82 21.59
N ALA A 464 -1.66 16.58 21.68
CA ALA A 464 -0.47 16.37 20.85
C ALA A 464 0.24 15.03 21.17
N ASP A 465 0.37 14.70 22.47
CA ASP A 465 0.92 13.42 22.90
C ASP A 465 0.00 12.26 22.54
N ALA A 466 -1.32 12.45 22.66
CA ALA A 466 -2.30 11.46 22.23
C ALA A 466 -2.20 11.19 20.73
N SER A 467 -2.02 12.21 19.89
CA SER A 467 -1.78 12.05 18.45
C SER A 467 -0.54 11.21 18.17
N ARG A 468 0.56 11.52 18.85
CA ARG A 468 1.84 10.81 18.71
C ARG A 468 1.74 9.34 19.13
N ILE A 469 1.18 9.08 20.31
CA ILE A 469 0.99 7.72 20.85
C ILE A 469 0.02 6.93 19.99
N TYR A 470 -1.12 7.52 19.62
CA TYR A 470 -2.09 6.87 18.75
C TYR A 470 -1.45 6.49 17.40
N GLY A 471 -0.67 7.39 16.77
CA GLY A 471 0.01 7.09 15.52
C GLY A 471 0.99 5.90 15.63
N LYS A 472 1.79 5.86 16.69
CA LYS A 472 2.75 4.78 16.95
C LYS A 472 2.07 3.43 17.20
N LEU A 473 1.10 3.40 18.10
CA LEU A 473 0.34 2.19 18.42
C LEU A 473 -0.48 1.71 17.22
N SER A 474 -1.10 2.63 16.47
CA SER A 474 -1.91 2.31 15.30
C SER A 474 -1.05 1.69 14.22
N PHE A 475 0.16 2.22 14.00
CA PHE A 475 1.15 1.60 13.11
C PHE A 475 1.51 0.17 13.53
N ALA A 476 1.86 -0.03 14.81
CA ALA A 476 2.22 -1.34 15.35
C ALA A 476 1.07 -2.36 15.27
N PHE A 477 -0.14 -1.96 15.66
CA PHE A 477 -1.31 -2.82 15.68
C PHE A 477 -1.77 -3.13 14.26
N CYS A 478 -1.82 -2.15 13.36
CA CYS A 478 -2.21 -2.37 11.96
C CYS A 478 -1.28 -3.34 11.23
N ALA A 479 0.01 -3.34 11.57
CA ALA A 479 0.97 -4.27 10.98
C ALA A 479 0.64 -5.74 11.32
N VAL A 480 0.27 -6.02 12.58
CA VAL A 480 0.17 -7.40 13.11
C VAL A 480 -1.27 -7.90 13.21
N CYS A 481 -2.21 -7.07 13.60
CA CYS A 481 -3.60 -7.44 13.89
C CYS A 481 -4.63 -6.54 13.18
N GLU A 482 -4.19 -5.82 12.13
CA GLU A 482 -5.01 -4.87 11.39
C GLU A 482 -5.68 -3.84 12.32
N ARG A 483 -6.98 -3.58 12.15
CA ARG A 483 -7.71 -2.64 13.01
C ARG A 483 -8.49 -3.34 14.13
N MET A 484 -8.21 -4.62 14.41
CA MET A 484 -8.89 -5.38 15.48
C MET A 484 -8.76 -4.71 16.85
N LEU A 485 -7.60 -4.11 17.13
CA LEU A 485 -7.34 -3.37 18.38
C LEU A 485 -7.77 -1.89 18.33
N HIS A 486 -8.35 -1.43 17.23
CA HIS A 486 -8.80 -0.04 17.11
C HIS A 486 -9.87 0.37 18.15
N PRO A 487 -10.85 -0.48 18.53
CA PRO A 487 -11.77 -0.19 19.63
C PRO A 487 -11.06 0.13 20.95
N LEU A 488 -9.99 -0.60 21.28
CA LEU A 488 -9.16 -0.33 22.47
C LEU A 488 -8.49 1.04 22.40
N MET A 489 -8.14 1.49 21.19
CA MET A 489 -7.51 2.78 20.98
C MET A 489 -8.48 3.97 20.93
N LYS A 490 -9.80 3.73 20.91
CA LYS A 490 -10.80 4.82 20.79
C LYS A 490 -10.67 5.89 21.86
N PRO A 491 -10.45 5.59 23.16
CA PRO A 491 -10.28 6.64 24.16
C PRO A 491 -9.07 7.55 23.88
N ILE A 492 -7.99 6.98 23.35
CA ILE A 492 -6.78 7.73 22.95
C ILE A 492 -7.11 8.61 21.73
N LEU A 493 -7.84 8.07 20.75
CA LEU A 493 -8.30 8.81 19.58
C LEU A 493 -9.22 9.98 19.96
N SER A 494 -10.15 9.76 20.89
CA SER A 494 -11.01 10.83 21.41
C SER A 494 -10.20 11.92 22.13
N ARG A 495 -9.15 11.55 22.87
CA ARG A 495 -8.25 12.54 23.50
C ARG A 495 -7.48 13.37 22.47
N MET A 496 -7.06 12.76 21.35
CA MET A 496 -6.36 13.46 20.27
C MET A 496 -7.17 14.62 19.67
N PHE A 497 -8.50 14.46 19.56
CA PHE A 497 -9.39 15.48 19.02
C PHE A 497 -10.04 16.36 20.10
N SER A 498 -9.70 16.16 21.37
CA SER A 498 -10.26 16.98 22.45
C SER A 498 -9.67 18.39 22.45
N SER A 499 -10.53 19.39 22.57
CA SER A 499 -10.12 20.79 22.79
C SER A 499 -10.11 21.18 24.28
N THR A 500 -10.30 20.21 25.18
CA THR A 500 -10.34 20.46 26.63
C THR A 500 -8.97 20.81 27.19
N ALA A 501 -8.92 21.81 28.08
CA ALA A 501 -7.72 22.14 28.86
C ALA A 501 -7.39 21.07 29.91
N ASP A 502 -8.36 20.22 30.27
CA ASP A 502 -8.12 19.06 31.12
C ASP A 502 -7.38 17.96 30.36
N HIS A 503 -6.21 17.60 30.88
CA HIS A 503 -5.33 16.56 30.35
C HIS A 503 -5.27 15.32 31.26
N SER A 504 -6.04 15.27 32.35
CA SER A 504 -6.07 14.18 33.31
C SER A 504 -6.45 12.83 32.67
N LEU A 505 -5.97 11.72 33.24
CA LEU A 505 -6.35 10.38 32.79
C LEU A 505 -7.57 9.86 33.58
N HIS A 506 -8.72 9.78 32.92
CA HIS A 506 -9.89 9.09 33.49
C HIS A 506 -9.75 7.57 33.39
N ARG A 507 -10.49 6.82 34.22
CA ARG A 507 -10.38 5.35 34.39
C ARG A 507 -10.31 4.58 33.07
N VAL A 508 -11.20 4.89 32.12
CA VAL A 508 -11.28 4.20 30.81
C VAL A 508 -10.05 4.45 29.93
N LEU A 509 -9.57 5.70 29.87
CA LEU A 509 -8.37 6.05 29.13
C LEU A 509 -7.12 5.41 29.74
N LYS A 510 -7.02 5.41 31.08
CA LYS A 510 -5.92 4.75 31.81
C LYS A 510 -5.91 3.25 31.52
N ALA A 511 -7.06 2.57 31.62
CA ALA A 511 -7.18 1.16 31.30
C ALA A 511 -6.79 0.85 29.84
N SER A 512 -7.23 1.68 28.89
CA SER A 512 -6.90 1.54 27.47
C SER A 512 -5.40 1.71 27.20
N LEU A 513 -4.76 2.70 27.83
CA LEU A 513 -3.31 2.91 27.73
C LEU A 513 -2.53 1.74 28.31
N SER A 514 -2.92 1.24 29.49
CA SER A 514 -2.28 0.08 30.11
C SER A 514 -2.37 -1.17 29.23
N ALA A 515 -3.58 -1.49 28.74
CA ALA A 515 -3.78 -2.62 27.84
C ALA A 515 -2.96 -2.48 26.55
N CYS A 516 -2.91 -1.29 25.94
CA CYS A 516 -2.08 -1.05 24.77
C CYS A 516 -0.58 -1.22 25.04
N ALA A 517 -0.09 -0.77 26.20
CA ALA A 517 1.32 -0.89 26.58
C ALA A 517 1.76 -2.34 26.81
N ASP A 518 0.86 -3.18 27.32
CA ASP A 518 1.12 -4.60 27.50
C ASP A 518 1.01 -5.34 26.16
N LEU A 519 -0.06 -5.11 25.40
CA LEU A 519 -0.30 -5.77 24.11
C LEU A 519 0.80 -5.49 23.10
N VAL A 520 1.27 -4.24 22.97
CA VAL A 520 2.30 -3.91 21.96
C VAL A 520 3.59 -4.73 22.11
N VAL A 521 3.88 -5.21 23.32
CA VAL A 521 5.04 -6.06 23.63
C VAL A 521 4.73 -7.55 23.46
N SER A 522 3.50 -7.97 23.77
CA SER A 522 3.08 -9.39 23.72
C SER A 522 2.38 -9.79 22.42
N LEU A 523 2.30 -8.91 21.43
CA LEU A 523 1.65 -9.19 20.15
C LEU A 523 2.29 -10.41 19.46
N PRO A 524 1.50 -11.41 19.06
CA PRO A 524 2.02 -12.58 18.36
C PRO A 524 2.51 -12.21 16.95
N ALA A 525 3.36 -13.05 16.37
CA ALA A 525 3.76 -12.90 14.97
C ALA A 525 2.57 -13.11 14.04
N ARG A 526 2.37 -12.18 13.10
CA ARG A 526 1.35 -12.33 12.07
C ARG A 526 1.94 -13.12 10.91
N SER A 527 1.31 -14.23 10.56
CA SER A 527 1.62 -14.98 9.34
C SER A 527 0.39 -15.05 8.44
N LEU A 528 0.60 -15.23 7.14
CA LEU A 528 -0.50 -15.49 6.20
C LEU A 528 -0.51 -16.97 5.84
N VAL A 529 -1.68 -17.60 5.90
CA VAL A 529 -1.95 -18.76 5.05
C VAL A 529 -2.52 -18.19 3.76
N PHE A 530 -1.83 -18.39 2.64
CA PHE A 530 -2.35 -18.03 1.33
C PHE A 530 -2.85 -19.28 0.62
N LEU A 531 -4.10 -19.67 0.87
CA LEU A 531 -4.73 -20.70 0.03
C LEU A 531 -5.11 -20.06 -1.32
N PRO A 532 -4.95 -20.78 -2.45
CA PRO A 532 -5.52 -20.33 -3.72
C PRO A 532 -7.05 -20.20 -3.64
N THR A 533 -7.67 -20.86 -2.65
CA THR A 533 -9.10 -20.88 -2.39
C THR A 533 -9.66 -19.48 -2.12
N ARG A 534 -10.65 -19.11 -2.93
CA ARG A 534 -11.41 -17.86 -2.83
C ARG A 534 -12.88 -18.22 -2.67
N TYR A 535 -13.53 -17.63 -1.67
CA TYR A 535 -14.96 -17.78 -1.43
C TYR A 535 -15.66 -16.44 -1.59
N ILE A 536 -16.93 -16.48 -1.97
CA ILE A 536 -17.79 -15.31 -2.00
C ILE A 536 -18.96 -15.57 -1.04
N ILE A 537 -19.24 -14.61 -0.16
CA ILE A 537 -20.34 -14.64 0.77
C ILE A 537 -21.26 -13.46 0.47
N TYR A 538 -22.54 -13.77 0.26
CA TYR A 538 -23.61 -12.78 0.30
C TYR A 538 -24.28 -12.88 1.66
N SER A 539 -24.48 -11.76 2.35
CA SER A 539 -25.25 -11.71 3.60
C SER A 539 -26.40 -10.73 3.47
N ASP A 540 -27.50 -11.04 4.13
CA ASP A 540 -28.68 -10.18 4.15
C ASP A 540 -29.45 -10.34 5.46
N ALA A 541 -30.24 -9.33 5.81
CA ALA A 541 -31.21 -9.40 6.88
C ALA A 541 -32.52 -8.70 6.50
N SER A 542 -33.64 -9.25 6.98
CA SER A 542 -34.95 -8.65 6.83
C SER A 542 -35.55 -8.32 8.20
N TRP A 543 -36.28 -7.20 8.29
CA TRP A 543 -36.97 -6.81 9.51
C TRP A 543 -38.34 -6.20 9.21
N GLN A 544 -39.41 -6.90 9.61
CA GLN A 544 -40.80 -6.47 9.42
C GLN A 544 -41.68 -6.89 10.59
N ARG A 545 -42.57 -6.00 11.05
CA ARG A 545 -43.58 -6.31 12.09
C ARG A 545 -43.00 -7.02 13.32
N LYS A 546 -41.86 -6.54 13.83
CA LYS A 546 -41.19 -7.05 15.05
C LYS A 546 -40.61 -8.47 14.91
N LYS A 547 -40.51 -8.98 13.68
CA LYS A 547 -39.85 -10.24 13.33
C LYS A 547 -38.88 -9.99 12.18
N GLY A 548 -37.87 -10.83 12.07
CA GLY A 548 -36.89 -10.72 11.01
C GLY A 548 -36.16 -12.02 10.74
N PHE A 549 -35.30 -11.98 9.75
CA PHE A 549 -34.42 -13.07 9.40
C PHE A 549 -33.02 -12.52 9.17
N ILE A 550 -32.02 -13.31 9.51
CA ILE A 550 -30.65 -13.14 9.01
C ILE A 550 -30.31 -14.35 8.15
N ALA A 551 -29.60 -14.15 7.05
CA ALA A 551 -29.16 -15.23 6.18
C ALA A 551 -27.84 -14.92 5.50
N ALA A 552 -27.21 -15.98 5.00
CA ALA A 552 -26.08 -15.84 4.09
C ALA A 552 -26.05 -17.00 3.08
N CYS A 553 -25.44 -16.71 1.93
CA CYS A 553 -25.12 -17.67 0.87
C CYS A 553 -23.61 -17.69 0.62
N LEU A 554 -23.06 -18.89 0.43
CA LEU A 554 -21.65 -19.12 0.14
C LEU A 554 -21.48 -19.65 -1.29
N ILE A 555 -20.49 -19.11 -2.00
CA ILE A 555 -20.01 -19.58 -3.31
C ILE A 555 -18.53 -19.95 -3.16
N ASP A 556 -18.16 -21.11 -3.70
CA ASP A 556 -16.76 -21.51 -3.88
C ASP A 556 -16.33 -21.19 -5.32
N CYS A 557 -15.37 -20.29 -5.48
CA CYS A 557 -14.89 -19.86 -6.80
C CYS A 557 -14.17 -20.97 -7.58
N TRP A 558 -13.83 -22.09 -6.94
CA TRP A 558 -13.14 -23.23 -7.56
C TRP A 558 -14.09 -24.37 -7.92
N GLN A 559 -15.31 -24.38 -7.38
CA GLN A 559 -16.36 -25.32 -7.79
C GLN A 559 -17.21 -24.69 -8.89
N VAL A 560 -16.75 -24.83 -10.13
CA VAL A 560 -17.60 -24.55 -11.29
C VAL A 560 -18.61 -25.68 -11.41
N ASN A 561 -19.91 -25.34 -11.45
CA ASN A 561 -20.93 -26.34 -11.79
C ASN A 561 -20.67 -26.83 -13.22
N LYS A 562 -20.18 -28.07 -13.35
CA LYS A 562 -19.74 -28.64 -14.64
C LYS A 562 -20.85 -28.72 -15.67
N GLU A 563 -22.11 -28.87 -15.23
CA GLU A 563 -23.27 -28.95 -16.13
C GLU A 563 -23.71 -27.58 -16.64
N LYS A 564 -23.49 -26.52 -15.87
CA LYS A 564 -24.02 -25.17 -16.15
C LYS A 564 -22.96 -24.12 -16.49
N ARG A 565 -21.67 -24.47 -16.37
CA ARG A 565 -20.52 -23.57 -16.57
C ARG A 565 -20.65 -22.23 -15.83
N SER A 566 -21.33 -22.22 -14.69
CA SER A 566 -21.62 -21.02 -13.90
C SER A 566 -21.17 -21.19 -12.46
N LEU A 567 -20.68 -20.10 -11.86
CA LEU A 567 -20.50 -20.00 -10.41
C LEU A 567 -21.87 -19.81 -9.75
N GLY A 568 -22.19 -20.64 -8.75
CA GLY A 568 -23.46 -20.58 -8.02
C GLY A 568 -23.26 -20.87 -6.53
N PRO A 569 -24.23 -20.52 -5.67
CA PRO A 569 -24.16 -20.82 -4.25
C PRO A 569 -24.07 -22.33 -4.03
N ILE A 570 -23.10 -22.76 -3.22
CA ILE A 570 -22.91 -24.15 -2.81
C ILE A 570 -23.63 -24.45 -1.48
N ALA A 571 -23.86 -23.41 -0.67
CA ALA A 571 -24.52 -23.54 0.62
C ALA A 571 -25.22 -22.25 1.04
N TYR A 572 -26.26 -22.38 1.86
CA TYR A 572 -26.94 -21.24 2.49
C TYR A 572 -27.45 -21.61 3.88
N TRP A 573 -27.73 -20.60 4.71
CA TRP A 573 -28.42 -20.77 5.98
C TRP A 573 -29.35 -19.58 6.24
N LYS A 574 -30.38 -19.79 7.06
CA LYS A 574 -31.32 -18.75 7.52
C LYS A 574 -31.63 -18.93 9.00
N PHE A 575 -31.81 -17.82 9.72
CA PHE A 575 -32.14 -17.85 11.15
C PHE A 575 -33.22 -16.81 11.49
N PRO A 576 -34.34 -17.22 12.14
CA PRO A 576 -35.40 -16.31 12.56
C PRO A 576 -35.02 -15.49 13.80
N VAL A 577 -35.32 -14.20 13.74
CA VAL A 577 -35.11 -13.21 14.82
C VAL A 577 -36.45 -12.61 15.22
N ASP A 578 -36.64 -12.37 16.51
CA ASP A 578 -37.85 -11.77 17.08
C ASP A 578 -37.46 -10.56 17.94
N GLN A 579 -38.33 -9.55 18.07
CA GLN A 579 -38.10 -8.36 18.90
C GLN A 579 -37.78 -8.71 20.35
N SER A 580 -38.37 -9.77 20.91
CA SER A 580 -38.04 -10.26 22.26
C SER A 580 -36.56 -10.64 22.44
N LYS A 581 -35.82 -10.79 21.34
CA LYS A 581 -34.40 -11.13 21.32
C LYS A 581 -33.48 -9.93 21.05
N ILE A 582 -34.02 -8.75 20.71
CA ILE A 582 -33.23 -7.57 20.34
C ILE A 582 -33.20 -6.57 21.50
N PHE A 583 -32.00 -6.16 21.91
CA PHE A 583 -31.78 -5.18 22.97
C PHE A 583 -32.40 -3.79 22.66
N GLU A 584 -32.91 -3.09 23.67
CA GLU A 584 -33.69 -1.85 23.55
C GLU A 584 -32.96 -0.72 22.79
N ASP A 585 -31.66 -0.51 23.02
CA ASP A 585 -30.85 0.49 22.30
C ASP A 585 -30.64 0.16 20.80
N THR A 586 -30.82 -1.11 20.43
CA THR A 586 -30.71 -1.60 19.05
C THR A 586 -32.04 -1.45 18.30
N ALA A 587 -33.15 -1.21 19.02
CA ALA A 587 -34.50 -1.15 18.47
C ALA A 587 -34.80 0.11 17.65
N LEU A 588 -33.96 1.16 17.73
CA LEU A 588 -34.09 2.37 16.91
C LEU A 588 -33.74 2.14 15.43
N TYR A 589 -32.80 1.23 15.13
CA TYR A 589 -32.40 0.87 13.76
C TYR A 589 -31.97 -0.61 13.66
N PRO A 590 -32.88 -1.57 13.93
CA PRO A 590 -32.54 -2.99 14.06
C PRO A 590 -31.94 -3.56 12.77
N ILE A 591 -32.37 -3.07 11.61
CA ILE A 591 -31.90 -3.56 10.31
C ILE A 591 -30.39 -3.39 10.13
N ASN A 592 -29.82 -2.23 10.49
CA ASN A 592 -28.38 -1.97 10.37
C ASN A 592 -27.55 -2.93 11.24
N PHE A 593 -28.07 -3.31 12.41
CA PHE A 593 -27.44 -4.26 13.30
C PHE A 593 -27.58 -5.68 12.77
N LEU A 594 -28.77 -6.07 12.32
CA LEU A 594 -29.06 -7.41 11.83
C LEU A 594 -28.27 -7.75 10.56
N GLU A 595 -28.07 -6.80 9.65
CA GLU A 595 -27.21 -7.02 8.48
C GLU A 595 -25.74 -7.20 8.85
N GLY A 596 -25.23 -6.41 9.80
CA GLY A 596 -23.90 -6.64 10.36
C GLY A 596 -23.80 -7.99 11.08
N CYS A 597 -24.86 -8.40 11.78
CA CYS A 597 -24.97 -9.69 12.45
C CYS A 597 -24.94 -10.85 11.43
N ALA A 598 -25.66 -10.74 10.31
CA ALA A 598 -25.65 -11.74 9.25
C ALA A 598 -24.24 -12.00 8.72
N ALA A 599 -23.47 -10.93 8.46
CA ALA A 599 -22.07 -11.04 8.05
C ALA A 599 -21.17 -11.68 9.11
N VAL A 600 -21.34 -11.35 10.40
CA VAL A 600 -20.61 -11.97 11.51
C VAL A 600 -20.91 -13.47 11.61
N VAL A 601 -22.18 -13.83 11.56
CA VAL A 601 -22.63 -15.23 11.67
C VAL A 601 -22.15 -16.04 10.48
N ALA A 602 -22.10 -15.46 9.28
CA ALA A 602 -21.54 -16.12 8.10
C ALA A 602 -20.10 -16.59 8.33
N MET A 603 -19.28 -15.75 8.98
CA MET A 603 -17.91 -16.13 9.34
C MET A 603 -17.89 -17.29 10.32
N TRP A 604 -18.77 -17.29 11.33
CA TRP A 604 -18.84 -18.37 12.33
C TRP A 604 -19.31 -19.70 11.75
N VAL A 605 -20.28 -19.68 10.84
CA VAL A 605 -20.87 -20.91 10.28
C VAL A 605 -19.88 -21.64 9.39
N TRP A 606 -19.04 -20.90 8.66
CA TRP A 606 -18.08 -21.46 7.72
C TRP A 606 -16.63 -21.35 8.19
N SER A 607 -16.39 -21.18 9.50
CA SER A 607 -15.07 -20.91 10.07
C SER A 607 -13.96 -21.82 9.54
N ASP A 608 -14.21 -23.13 9.57
CA ASP A 608 -13.23 -24.14 9.19
C ASP A 608 -12.98 -24.16 7.68
N LEU A 609 -14.03 -23.87 6.89
CA LEU A 609 -13.95 -23.82 5.43
C LEU A 609 -13.24 -22.57 4.93
N LEU A 610 -13.43 -21.44 5.62
CA LEU A 610 -12.85 -20.14 5.29
C LEU A 610 -11.43 -19.97 5.84
N ALA A 611 -10.96 -20.89 6.70
CA ALA A 611 -9.67 -20.77 7.38
C ALA A 611 -8.52 -20.60 6.37
N GLY A 612 -7.78 -19.50 6.49
CA GLY A 612 -6.68 -19.15 5.58
C GLY A 612 -7.10 -18.78 4.14
N ALA A 613 -8.40 -18.63 3.86
CA ALA A 613 -8.92 -18.31 2.55
C ALA A 613 -9.12 -16.79 2.35
N ARG A 614 -9.20 -16.38 1.08
CA ARG A 614 -9.70 -15.05 0.71
C ARG A 614 -11.22 -15.09 0.58
N VAL A 615 -11.91 -14.13 1.18
CA VAL A 615 -13.37 -14.13 1.26
C VAL A 615 -13.95 -12.80 0.85
N ASP A 616 -14.71 -12.76 -0.23
CA ASP A 616 -15.40 -11.54 -0.66
C ASP A 616 -16.80 -11.51 -0.05
N CYS A 617 -17.04 -10.55 0.85
CA CYS A 617 -18.29 -10.35 1.57
C CYS A 617 -19.12 -9.25 0.90
N PHE A 618 -20.23 -9.62 0.26
CA PHE A 618 -21.18 -8.70 -0.33
C PHE A 618 -22.32 -8.39 0.65
N ILE A 619 -22.51 -7.10 0.92
CA ILE A 619 -23.46 -6.58 1.91
C ILE A 619 -24.29 -5.46 1.28
N ASP A 620 -25.60 -5.51 1.48
CA ASP A 620 -26.56 -4.56 0.92
C ASP A 620 -27.07 -3.49 1.90
N ASN A 621 -26.39 -3.31 3.04
CA ASN A 621 -26.45 -2.07 3.85
C ASN A 621 -25.14 -1.29 4.00
N CYS A 622 -25.21 0.01 3.66
CA CYS A 622 -24.04 0.90 3.66
C CYS A 622 -23.51 1.14 5.08
N CYS A 623 -24.38 1.08 6.09
CA CYS A 623 -23.95 1.18 7.48
C CYS A 623 -23.21 -0.09 7.93
N ALA A 624 -23.70 -1.28 7.57
CA ALA A 624 -23.03 -2.55 7.88
C ALA A 624 -21.69 -2.70 7.12
N GLU A 625 -21.68 -2.41 5.82
CA GLU A 625 -20.47 -2.34 4.99
C GLU A 625 -19.46 -1.35 5.59
N GLY A 626 -19.88 -0.11 5.81
CA GLY A 626 -19.04 0.93 6.39
C GLY A 626 -18.53 0.60 7.78
N LEU A 627 -19.35 -0.10 8.59
CA LEU A 627 -18.99 -0.59 9.92
C LEU A 627 -17.84 -1.60 9.85
N LEU A 628 -17.98 -2.64 9.01
CA LEU A 628 -16.99 -3.69 8.90
C LEU A 628 -15.70 -3.19 8.24
N ILE A 629 -15.78 -2.30 7.25
CA ILE A 629 -14.60 -1.69 6.60
C ILE A 629 -13.84 -0.77 7.57
N ARG A 630 -14.57 0.10 8.30
CA ARG A 630 -13.94 1.10 9.18
C ARG A 630 -13.57 0.54 10.54
N MET A 631 -14.17 -0.59 10.95
CA MET A 631 -14.08 -1.14 12.30
C MET A 631 -14.40 -0.12 13.40
N ASN A 632 -15.30 0.82 13.08
CA ASN A 632 -15.62 1.92 13.97
C ASN A 632 -17.08 2.32 13.86
N SER A 633 -17.67 2.57 15.03
CA SER A 633 -18.99 3.17 15.21
C SER A 633 -19.01 3.93 16.52
N GLY A 634 -19.77 5.02 16.56
CA GLY A 634 -20.09 5.71 17.82
C GLY A 634 -21.02 4.91 18.72
N LYS A 635 -21.74 3.92 18.16
CA LYS A 635 -22.64 3.04 18.89
C LYS A 635 -21.91 1.77 19.35
N SER A 636 -22.01 1.45 20.64
CA SER A 636 -21.32 0.32 21.29
C SER A 636 -21.68 -1.03 20.67
N HIS A 637 -22.96 -1.29 20.43
CA HIS A 637 -23.46 -2.54 19.85
C HIS A 637 -22.91 -2.80 18.44
N LEU A 638 -22.85 -1.79 17.57
CA LEU A 638 -22.23 -1.90 16.24
C LEU A 638 -20.72 -2.10 16.35
N ALA A 639 -20.04 -1.39 17.25
CA ALA A 639 -18.60 -1.58 17.47
C ALA A 639 -18.28 -3.01 17.94
N CYS A 640 -19.16 -3.62 18.75
CA CYS A 640 -19.05 -5.02 19.17
C CYS A 640 -19.16 -5.98 17.97
N LEU A 641 -20.11 -5.78 17.05
CA LEU A 641 -20.22 -6.59 15.83
C LEU A 641 -18.94 -6.54 14.99
N ALA A 642 -18.41 -5.34 14.76
CA ALA A 642 -17.15 -5.18 14.02
C ALA A 642 -16.00 -5.91 14.71
N PHE A 643 -15.90 -5.81 16.04
CA PHE A 643 -14.89 -6.53 16.80
C PHE A 643 -15.04 -8.05 16.66
N GLN A 644 -16.24 -8.60 16.83
CA GLN A 644 -16.51 -10.04 16.68
C GLN A 644 -16.19 -10.55 15.26
N PHE A 645 -16.54 -9.78 14.22
CA PHE A 645 -16.21 -10.11 12.83
C PHE A 645 -14.69 -10.26 12.64
N TRP A 646 -13.92 -9.24 13.03
CA TRP A 646 -12.49 -9.18 12.79
C TRP A 646 -11.68 -10.05 13.75
N GLN A 647 -12.15 -10.24 14.99
CA GLN A 647 -11.59 -11.24 15.91
C GLN A 647 -11.67 -12.62 15.28
N HIS A 648 -12.84 -13.00 14.76
CA HIS A 648 -13.02 -14.30 14.12
C HIS A 648 -12.17 -14.44 12.87
N CYS A 649 -12.15 -13.42 12.00
CA CYS A 649 -11.27 -13.43 10.82
C CYS A 649 -9.80 -13.59 11.21
N SER A 650 -9.36 -12.93 12.28
CA SER A 650 -7.98 -13.04 12.78
C SER A 650 -7.69 -14.45 13.32
N SER A 651 -8.57 -15.03 14.13
CA SER A 651 -8.40 -16.37 14.71
C SER A 651 -8.27 -17.45 13.65
N PHE A 652 -9.03 -17.34 12.55
CA PHE A 652 -9.02 -18.31 11.45
C PHE A 652 -8.13 -17.87 10.27
N GLN A 653 -7.37 -16.77 10.41
CA GLN A 653 -6.54 -16.19 9.34
C GLN A 653 -7.29 -15.95 8.02
N ILE A 654 -8.58 -15.61 8.11
CA ILE A 654 -9.43 -15.26 6.99
C ILE A 654 -9.04 -13.87 6.49
N SER A 655 -8.93 -13.71 5.17
CA SER A 655 -8.68 -12.42 4.53
C SER A 655 -9.97 -11.89 3.87
N PRO A 656 -10.82 -11.16 4.62
CA PRO A 656 -12.08 -10.67 4.08
C PRO A 656 -11.87 -9.41 3.22
N GLN A 657 -12.55 -9.34 2.07
CA GLN A 657 -12.79 -8.11 1.33
C GLN A 657 -14.27 -7.79 1.36
N ILE A 658 -14.63 -6.57 1.77
CA ILE A 658 -16.03 -6.19 1.96
C ILE A 658 -16.46 -5.30 0.80
N PHE A 659 -17.56 -5.69 0.15
CA PHE A 659 -18.12 -5.02 -1.00
C PHE A 659 -19.58 -4.65 -0.77
N ARG A 660 -19.96 -3.51 -1.34
CA ARG A 660 -21.34 -3.11 -1.48
C ARG A 660 -22.00 -3.94 -2.60
N VAL A 661 -23.17 -4.51 -2.32
CA VAL A 661 -24.05 -5.06 -3.37
C VAL A 661 -25.40 -4.34 -3.39
N PRO A 662 -25.96 -4.02 -4.57
CA PRO A 662 -27.36 -3.60 -4.66
C PRO A 662 -28.31 -4.74 -4.25
N SER A 663 -29.35 -4.46 -3.46
CA SER A 663 -30.28 -5.50 -2.97
C SER A 663 -30.90 -6.35 -4.09
N ALA A 664 -31.15 -5.76 -5.28
CA ALA A 664 -31.73 -6.47 -6.43
C ALA A 664 -30.85 -7.62 -6.98
N VAL A 665 -29.55 -7.63 -6.67
CA VAL A 665 -28.60 -8.67 -7.08
C VAL A 665 -27.95 -9.37 -5.88
N ASN A 666 -28.46 -9.14 -4.66
CA ASN A 666 -28.00 -9.82 -3.46
C ASN A 666 -28.57 -11.24 -3.42
N LEU A 667 -27.72 -12.26 -3.57
CA LEU A 667 -28.16 -13.66 -3.56
C LEU A 667 -28.73 -14.11 -2.20
N ALA A 668 -28.35 -13.43 -1.12
CA ALA A 668 -28.88 -13.72 0.22
C ALA A 668 -30.31 -13.20 0.45
N ASP A 669 -30.83 -12.37 -0.45
CA ASP A 669 -32.23 -11.88 -0.44
C ASP A 669 -33.25 -13.01 -0.69
N LEU A 670 -32.84 -14.04 -1.46
CA LEU A 670 -33.67 -15.23 -1.71
C LEU A 670 -33.98 -16.02 -0.42
N PRO A 671 -32.99 -16.36 0.44
CA PRO A 671 -33.25 -16.96 1.74
C PRO A 671 -33.96 -16.09 2.78
N THR A 672 -33.83 -14.75 2.73
CA THR A 672 -34.42 -13.83 3.74
C THR A 672 -35.85 -13.44 3.44
N LYS A 673 -36.29 -13.54 2.18
CA LYS A 673 -37.69 -13.30 1.77
C LYS A 673 -38.59 -14.48 2.14
N ILE A 674 -39.69 -14.15 2.81
CA ILE A 674 -40.74 -15.10 3.20
C ILE A 674 -41.39 -15.67 1.93
N GLY A 675 -41.03 -16.90 1.56
CA GLY A 675 -41.91 -17.82 0.81
C GLY A 675 -42.27 -17.48 -0.63
N PHE A 676 -41.55 -16.62 -1.35
CA PHE A 676 -41.87 -16.31 -2.75
C PHE A 676 -40.60 -16.26 -3.59
N LEU A 677 -40.57 -17.02 -4.70
CA LEU A 677 -39.55 -17.04 -5.78
C LEU A 677 -38.48 -18.15 -5.73
N TYR A 678 -38.88 -19.40 -5.45
CA TYR A 678 -38.15 -20.55 -6.01
C TYR A 678 -38.61 -20.91 -7.44
N GLU A 679 -39.76 -20.40 -7.90
CA GLU A 679 -40.37 -20.84 -9.18
C GLU A 679 -40.08 -19.93 -10.40
N ASN A 680 -39.77 -18.64 -10.21
CA ASN A 680 -39.68 -17.69 -11.34
C ASN A 680 -38.27 -17.34 -11.81
N PHE A 681 -37.23 -17.69 -11.04
CA PHE A 681 -35.86 -17.74 -11.57
C PHE A 681 -35.52 -19.20 -11.76
N LYS A 682 -35.34 -19.63 -13.02
CA LYS A 682 -34.74 -20.92 -13.40
C LYS A 682 -33.26 -20.99 -12.99
N LEU A 683 -32.97 -20.73 -11.73
CA LEU A 683 -31.68 -20.91 -11.11
C LEU A 683 -31.85 -22.07 -10.13
N SER A 684 -31.94 -23.28 -10.68
CA SER A 684 -31.77 -24.51 -9.91
C SER A 684 -30.33 -24.57 -9.43
N PHE A 685 -30.03 -23.89 -8.32
CA PHE A 685 -28.76 -24.08 -7.64
C PHE A 685 -28.92 -25.27 -6.70
N ASP A 686 -28.03 -26.25 -6.80
CA ASP A 686 -27.88 -27.38 -5.86
C ASP A 686 -27.29 -26.92 -4.51
N ALA A 687 -27.72 -25.75 -4.03
CA ALA A 687 -27.21 -25.14 -2.82
C ALA A 687 -27.76 -25.89 -1.59
N LYS A 688 -26.86 -26.43 -0.76
CA LYS A 688 -27.24 -27.18 0.44
C LYS A 688 -27.65 -26.23 1.57
N GLU A 689 -28.86 -26.40 2.10
CA GLU A 689 -29.27 -25.71 3.33
C GLU A 689 -28.47 -26.27 4.53
N ILE A 690 -27.73 -25.40 5.21
CA ILE A 690 -27.00 -25.73 6.43
C ILE A 690 -27.90 -25.49 7.62
N LYS A 691 -28.18 -26.56 8.37
CA LYS A 691 -28.82 -26.45 9.68
C LYS A 691 -27.79 -25.96 10.70
N LEU A 692 -28.03 -24.77 11.25
CA LEU A 692 -27.18 -24.19 12.29
C LEU A 692 -27.12 -25.11 13.53
N SER A 693 -25.93 -25.30 14.09
CA SER A 693 -25.74 -26.06 15.34
C SER A 693 -26.32 -25.30 16.53
N GLU A 694 -26.67 -26.01 17.61
CA GLU A 694 -27.20 -25.36 18.83
C GLU A 694 -26.20 -24.36 19.44
N SER A 695 -24.90 -24.67 19.39
CA SER A 695 -23.85 -23.76 19.83
C SER A 695 -23.87 -22.42 19.06
N ILE A 696 -24.02 -22.46 17.73
CA ILE A 696 -24.13 -21.25 16.90
C ILE A 696 -25.42 -20.50 17.22
N LYS A 697 -26.55 -21.19 17.37
CA LYS A 697 -27.83 -20.56 17.72
C LYS A 697 -27.77 -19.85 19.07
N GLU A 698 -27.16 -20.47 20.09
CA GLU A 698 -26.93 -19.84 21.39
C GLU A 698 -26.06 -18.60 21.27
N ARG A 699 -24.97 -18.68 20.50
CA ARG A 699 -24.07 -17.54 20.27
C ARG A 699 -24.78 -16.38 19.57
N ILE A 700 -25.63 -16.67 18.57
CA ILE A 700 -26.50 -15.67 17.92
C ILE A 700 -27.44 -15.04 18.95
N ASN A 701 -28.14 -15.85 19.75
CA ASN A 701 -29.06 -15.31 20.75
C ASN A 701 -28.35 -14.42 21.78
N ARG A 702 -27.12 -14.77 22.21
CA ARG A 702 -26.30 -13.90 23.09
C ARG A 702 -25.91 -12.60 22.40
N LEU A 703 -25.51 -12.66 21.13
CA LEU A 703 -25.15 -11.48 20.34
C LEU A 703 -26.35 -10.53 20.14
N LEU A 704 -27.54 -11.08 19.89
CA LEU A 704 -28.78 -10.30 19.74
C LEU A 704 -29.23 -9.66 21.07
N LYS A 705 -29.03 -10.38 22.18
CA LYS A 705 -29.42 -9.96 23.53
C LYS A 705 -28.43 -9.02 24.21
N LEU A 706 -27.28 -8.72 23.60
CA LEU A 706 -26.20 -7.93 24.22
C LEU A 706 -26.73 -6.74 25.02
N GLU A 707 -26.91 -6.97 26.33
CA GLU A 707 -27.10 -5.95 27.34
C GLU A 707 -25.83 -5.09 27.30
N VAL A 708 -26.02 -3.78 27.28
CA VAL A 708 -24.94 -2.80 27.34
C VAL A 708 -24.35 -2.77 28.76
N GLU A 709 -24.11 -3.93 29.36
CA GLU A 709 -23.17 -4.04 30.45
C GLU A 709 -21.77 -4.19 29.87
N HIS A 710 -21.13 -3.02 29.83
CA HIS A 710 -19.70 -2.84 29.95
C HIS A 710 -18.86 -2.81 28.67
N ARG A 711 -18.25 -1.63 28.52
CA ARG A 711 -16.94 -1.37 27.92
C ARG A 711 -15.80 -2.32 28.39
N GLU A 712 -16.07 -3.29 29.26
CA GLU A 712 -15.11 -4.24 29.83
C GLU A 712 -14.95 -5.53 29.01
N ILE A 713 -15.86 -5.87 28.08
CA ILE A 713 -15.65 -7.04 27.19
C ILE A 713 -14.43 -6.85 26.26
N LEU A 714 -14.06 -5.59 25.95
CA LEU A 714 -12.80 -5.29 25.25
C LEU A 714 -11.54 -5.45 26.13
N LEU A 715 -11.71 -5.65 27.43
CA LEU A 715 -10.64 -5.71 28.44
C LEU A 715 -10.58 -7.07 29.17
N ASP A 716 -11.51 -7.99 28.90
CA ASP A 716 -11.49 -9.32 29.51
C ASP A 716 -10.34 -10.15 28.93
N ARG A 717 -9.32 -10.36 29.77
CA ARG A 717 -8.09 -11.11 29.44
C ARG A 717 -8.36 -12.57 29.05
N SER A 718 -9.54 -13.10 29.38
CA SER A 718 -9.91 -14.51 29.14
C SER A 718 -10.20 -14.84 27.66
N PHE A 719 -10.54 -13.85 26.82
CA PHE A 719 -10.81 -14.07 25.39
C PHE A 719 -9.56 -14.13 24.51
N ALA A 720 -8.41 -13.68 25.03
CA ALA A 720 -7.11 -13.81 24.36
C ALA A 720 -6.40 -15.12 24.71
N SER A 721 -6.93 -15.91 25.65
CA SER A 721 -6.27 -17.09 26.21
C SER A 721 -6.96 -18.42 25.94
N SER A 722 -8.02 -18.48 25.15
CA SER A 722 -8.58 -19.76 24.70
C SER A 722 -7.86 -20.22 23.43
N GLU A 723 -6.83 -21.05 23.63
CA GLU A 723 -6.11 -21.89 22.64
C GLU A 723 -6.33 -21.54 21.16
N VAL A 724 -5.50 -20.63 20.65
CA VAL A 724 -4.99 -20.59 19.26
C VAL A 724 -3.53 -20.17 19.30
#